data_AF-A0A1B6G6E2-F1
#
_entry.id   AF-A0A1B6G6E2-F1
#
_cell.length_a   1.000
_cell.length_b   1.000
_cell.length_c   1.000
_cell.angle_alpha   90.00
_cell.angle_beta   90.00
_cell.angle_gamma   90.00
#
_symmetry.space_group_name_H-M   'P 1'
#
loop_
_entity.id
_entity.type
_entity.pdbx_description
1 polymer ?
#
loop_
_entity_poly.entity_id
_entity_poly.type
_entity_poly.pdbx_seq_one_letter_code
_entity_poly.pdbx_strand_id
1 'polypeptide(L)'
;LQILGCIFLREMQDHACWAVQLFGIACIKKFGSFQNSLDPNECTVPASDVGLAWDGFCFGFLILQRRLFNSYYFLHIVDEAKAMAILASRGAELIEELSHKQIQEQLEAERKILEKIKYKMDRIKASQQKVQGPSYKEPSSHFTAIRSGDYYMFEDLDEELDLITEQESEETSLDSDEDEAAQRGRGMTVSKFLSSAMKTDMAAAADMALERTSPRPRSMSRADGDDTSLLHRATDDEHSTWRSCSSLHVTQGESQPGPSTSGQTAEHKSPAERKRVKDDADGRKKRVSIISTDSKEKSSEDEKTEDESLMTKIMTFLKFLYAFINSVMVTMTRYLNKLSRDYRYVMRTLAIEKKLLKEKQGFGQGLRTGSSMIWQPLPYSVTSKPKSSPLQIEEMEQDRELSAADQTPIIRLALALWYAVISHSELVCYFMVFVHQMKSATVLSLPLPLMVFLWGTLTVPRPSKLFWVTMIAYTEVIVVIKSMFQFELLPWNQQAVADHVPFYPPRIIGVERKPNYAAYDLLLLLIVFFHRSMLKSLGLWKTVDDVSKKMPEMSSPETTYTNDTKSDTQVIVKEGTIGNSVVVVSQSPVDNCEYFPGIIPLTATKYLSPAKGFFMTLLEPSVRVTADVYAYMFFCDFFNFLVVIFGFASFGSQQGDGGVSQYFEENKVPIAFLVMLILQFTLIIIDRTLYLRKFILGKIVFQFVLVIGIHAWMFFVLPAVTERQFNAALPPQMWYLVKCFYLLLSAYQIRSGYPTRILGNFLCKSYNYINMFLFKVFMGVPFVFELRALMDWIWTDTSMTLSDWLKMEDIFAHIFQLKCQRRAESEYPQARGERKNPLSKYLVGGSCLMAIIGVIWFPLVLFALGNTVGQPNLPYDVTVNVRIGAFQPIYSMSAQNNSIARLDEGMWTTMSQVYRRSRIAQTFLSNYNYEDVGVVQLSPHSTSTWTISPPDEENMKKEAKSQNPITVKLVWTVSRQPSSPEQSGVTKDSQETILEANNTDRQTLIQMLNTANVNTPIIIPNIMPKFIKVSSTGTATAIKQLMLNTDANRENITPFRNIAMWLRYDNLTNVYWWELREDCNDTTYENVLKNLPYATCDNLIIYTFNDKSFPEGLNIISGKGIIGLYTTFVIVLHSFIRGFFTGISFKIMFDDMPNVDRVLQLCLDIYLVRESGELDLEEDLFAKLVFLYRSPETLIKWTRPPEEIPPEESEDMPRLVQ
;
A
#
# COMPACT_ATOMS: atom_id res chain seq x y z
N LEU A 1 -54.37 -2.89 11.87
CA LEU A 1 -53.60 -3.70 10.90
C LEU A 1 -53.50 -5.16 11.34
N GLN A 2 -52.84 -5.53 12.44
CA GLN A 2 -52.69 -6.95 12.86
C GLN A 2 -54.02 -7.76 12.94
N ILE A 3 -55.11 -7.17 13.47
CA ILE A 3 -56.43 -7.85 13.51
C ILE A 3 -56.93 -8.16 12.09
N LEU A 4 -56.82 -7.21 11.16
CA LEU A 4 -57.18 -7.40 9.75
C LEU A 4 -56.28 -8.48 9.11
N GLY A 5 -54.97 -8.42 9.37
CA GLY A 5 -53.98 -9.37 8.88
C GLY A 5 -54.05 -10.78 9.48
N CYS A 6 -54.77 -10.99 10.59
CA CYS A 6 -54.99 -12.33 11.14
C CYS A 6 -56.38 -12.91 10.80
N ILE A 7 -57.35 -12.08 10.41
CA ILE A 7 -58.72 -12.51 10.07
C ILE A 7 -58.90 -12.60 8.55
N PHE A 8 -58.43 -11.62 7.78
CA PHE A 8 -58.68 -11.46 6.35
C PHE A 8 -57.42 -11.67 5.47
N LEU A 9 -56.38 -12.35 5.98
CA LEU A 9 -55.08 -12.45 5.29
C LEU A 9 -55.21 -12.99 3.87
N ARG A 10 -55.93 -14.11 3.71
CA ARG A 10 -56.09 -14.83 2.44
C ARG A 10 -56.84 -13.99 1.41
N GLU A 11 -57.95 -13.39 1.84
CA GLU A 11 -58.82 -12.55 1.01
C GLU A 11 -58.13 -11.24 0.58
N MET A 12 -57.26 -10.67 1.43
CA MET A 12 -56.40 -9.54 1.07
C MET A 12 -55.20 -9.94 0.20
N GLN A 13 -54.70 -11.17 0.31
CA GLN A 13 -53.62 -11.67 -0.55
C GLN A 13 -54.11 -11.81 -2.01
N ASP A 14 -55.33 -12.33 -2.18
CA ASP A 14 -55.95 -12.57 -3.49
C ASP A 14 -56.45 -11.28 -4.18
N HIS A 15 -56.98 -10.31 -3.43
CA HIS A 15 -57.58 -9.09 -4.00
C HIS A 15 -56.78 -7.79 -3.80
N ALA A 16 -55.82 -7.76 -2.87
CA ALA A 16 -55.16 -6.53 -2.44
C ALA A 16 -53.68 -6.73 -2.00
N CYS A 17 -52.94 -7.63 -2.65
CA CYS A 17 -51.51 -7.89 -2.36
C CYS A 17 -50.67 -6.60 -2.25
N TRP A 18 -50.93 -5.58 -3.09
CA TRP A 18 -50.27 -4.27 -3.02
C TRP A 18 -50.43 -3.57 -1.65
N ALA A 19 -51.60 -3.69 -1.02
CA ALA A 19 -51.90 -3.10 0.28
C ALA A 19 -51.30 -3.93 1.43
N VAL A 20 -51.25 -5.27 1.26
CA VAL A 20 -50.57 -6.18 2.18
C VAL A 20 -49.07 -5.85 2.26
N GLN A 21 -48.43 -5.63 1.11
CA GLN A 21 -47.02 -5.20 1.00
C GLN A 21 -46.79 -3.76 1.49
N LEU A 22 -47.63 -2.79 1.10
CA LEU A 22 -47.47 -1.38 1.48
C LEU A 22 -47.55 -1.13 2.99
N PHE A 23 -48.43 -1.85 3.70
CA PHE A 23 -48.65 -1.68 5.13
C PHE A 23 -47.99 -2.77 6.01
N GLY A 24 -47.16 -3.65 5.42
CA GLY A 24 -46.47 -4.73 6.16
C GLY A 24 -47.42 -5.66 6.91
N ILE A 25 -48.55 -6.04 6.30
CA ILE A 25 -49.63 -6.74 7.00
C ILE A 25 -49.29 -8.23 7.16
N ALA A 26 -48.71 -8.58 8.31
CA ALA A 26 -48.43 -9.97 8.69
C ALA A 26 -49.12 -10.36 10.02
N CYS A 27 -49.46 -11.65 10.15
CA CYS A 27 -50.04 -12.22 11.37
C CYS A 27 -48.98 -12.89 12.25
N ILE A 28 -48.62 -12.27 13.38
CA ILE A 28 -47.71 -12.90 14.35
C ILE A 28 -48.44 -14.01 15.12
N LYS A 29 -48.33 -15.26 14.65
CA LYS A 29 -48.71 -16.43 15.47
C LYS A 29 -47.60 -16.71 16.50
N LYS A 30 -48.03 -16.96 17.73
CA LYS A 30 -47.19 -17.10 18.93
C LYS A 30 -46.15 -18.23 18.78
N PHE A 31 -44.86 -17.87 18.69
CA PHE A 31 -43.67 -18.75 18.78
C PHE A 31 -43.81 -20.13 18.11
N GLY A 32 -43.95 -20.16 16.78
CA GLY A 32 -43.83 -21.37 15.96
C GLY A 32 -42.84 -21.17 14.82
N SER A 33 -41.92 -22.11 14.63
CA SER A 33 -41.00 -22.14 13.48
C SER A 33 -41.75 -22.42 12.19
N PHE A 34 -41.61 -21.56 11.18
CA PHE A 34 -42.19 -21.79 9.86
C PHE A 34 -41.15 -22.36 8.89
N GLN A 35 -41.53 -23.45 8.19
CA GLN A 35 -40.85 -23.92 6.99
C GLN A 35 -41.26 -23.04 5.80
N ASN A 36 -40.29 -22.66 4.98
CA ASN A 36 -40.56 -22.09 3.66
C ASN A 36 -40.97 -23.22 2.69
N SER A 37 -42.23 -23.25 2.27
CA SER A 37 -42.62 -23.89 1.00
C SER A 37 -42.45 -22.87 -0.12
N LEU A 38 -41.64 -23.21 -1.13
CA LEU A 38 -41.45 -22.36 -2.31
C LEU A 38 -42.62 -22.57 -3.28
N ASP A 39 -43.57 -21.63 -3.31
CA ASP A 39 -44.48 -21.43 -4.45
C ASP A 39 -44.30 -19.99 -4.98
N PRO A 40 -43.83 -19.79 -6.22
CA PRO A 40 -43.44 -18.46 -6.73
C PRO A 40 -44.62 -17.54 -7.09
N ASN A 41 -45.86 -17.98 -6.86
CA ASN A 41 -47.08 -17.22 -7.15
C ASN A 41 -47.78 -16.66 -5.89
N GLU A 42 -47.30 -16.94 -4.68
CA GLU A 42 -47.86 -16.36 -3.45
C GLU A 42 -47.22 -15.01 -3.11
N CYS A 43 -48.05 -14.03 -2.74
CA CYS A 43 -47.61 -12.71 -2.27
C CYS A 43 -46.97 -12.84 -0.88
N THR A 44 -45.64 -12.93 -0.80
CA THR A 44 -44.88 -13.17 0.44
C THR A 44 -44.44 -11.87 1.13
N VAL A 45 -44.92 -11.59 2.33
CA VAL A 45 -44.35 -10.51 3.18
C VAL A 45 -43.19 -11.08 4.00
N PRO A 46 -41.96 -10.52 3.91
CA PRO A 46 -40.85 -10.97 4.74
C PRO A 46 -41.09 -10.64 6.23
N ALA A 47 -40.87 -11.63 7.10
CA ALA A 47 -41.17 -11.52 8.53
C ALA A 47 -40.35 -10.48 9.32
N SER A 48 -39.34 -9.86 8.68
CA SER A 48 -38.55 -8.73 9.20
C SER A 48 -39.35 -7.46 9.41
N ASP A 49 -40.43 -7.27 8.64
CA ASP A 49 -41.07 -5.96 8.47
C ASP A 49 -42.10 -5.65 9.57
N VAL A 50 -42.29 -6.60 10.50
CA VAL A 50 -43.14 -6.45 11.68
C VAL A 50 -42.37 -5.68 12.77
N GLY A 51 -42.11 -4.40 12.50
CA GLY A 51 -41.21 -3.49 13.25
C GLY A 51 -41.52 -3.21 14.73
N LEU A 52 -42.47 -3.92 15.35
CA LEU A 52 -42.95 -3.70 16.72
C LEU A 52 -41.84 -3.71 17.79
N ALA A 53 -40.77 -4.47 17.58
CA ALA A 53 -39.61 -4.49 18.49
C ALA A 53 -38.82 -3.17 18.43
N TRP A 54 -38.63 -2.60 17.24
CA TRP A 54 -38.00 -1.29 17.05
C TRP A 54 -38.92 -0.16 17.51
N ASP A 55 -40.23 -0.25 17.26
CA ASP A 55 -41.21 0.70 17.79
C ASP A 55 -41.18 0.72 19.33
N GLY A 56 -41.12 -0.44 19.97
CA GLY A 56 -40.98 -0.57 21.42
C GLY A 56 -39.68 0.01 21.96
N PHE A 57 -38.55 -0.20 21.27
CA PHE A 57 -37.26 0.39 21.63
C PHE A 57 -37.28 1.93 21.48
N CYS A 58 -37.79 2.43 20.36
CA CYS A 58 -37.97 3.86 20.10
C CYS A 58 -38.89 4.51 21.13
N PHE A 59 -40.02 3.87 21.47
CA PHE A 59 -40.94 4.35 22.50
C PHE A 59 -40.29 4.39 23.89
N GLY A 60 -39.50 3.36 24.24
CA GLY A 60 -38.67 3.34 25.45
C GLY A 60 -37.65 4.50 25.49
N PHE A 61 -36.98 4.77 24.37
CA PHE A 61 -36.05 5.90 24.24
C PHE A 61 -36.76 7.25 24.37
N LEU A 62 -37.96 7.42 23.77
CA LEU A 62 -38.77 8.64 23.91
C LEU A 62 -39.24 8.87 25.36
N ILE A 63 -39.60 7.80 26.10
CA ILE A 63 -39.90 7.90 27.54
C ILE A 63 -38.65 8.31 28.34
N LEU A 64 -37.49 7.71 28.04
CA LEU A 64 -36.23 8.07 28.68
C LEU A 64 -35.86 9.53 28.40
N GLN A 65 -35.98 9.98 27.16
CA GLN A 65 -35.75 11.36 26.74
C GLN A 65 -36.71 12.34 27.44
N ARG A 66 -38.00 12.01 27.55
CA ARG A 66 -38.98 12.81 28.32
C ARG A 66 -38.61 12.91 29.80
N ARG A 67 -38.10 11.82 30.39
CA ARG A 67 -37.61 11.81 31.79
C ARG A 67 -36.34 12.66 31.95
N LEU A 68 -35.43 12.63 30.97
CA LEU A 68 -34.22 13.44 30.97
C LEU A 68 -34.55 14.94 30.83
N PHE A 69 -35.45 15.33 29.92
CA PHE A 69 -35.87 16.72 29.74
C PHE A 69 -36.57 17.32 30.96
N ASN A 70 -37.24 16.50 31.78
CA ASN A 70 -37.83 16.91 33.05
C ASN A 70 -36.84 16.89 34.23
N SER A 71 -35.56 16.57 34.01
CA SER A 71 -34.55 16.48 35.06
C SER A 71 -33.86 17.82 35.33
N TYR A 72 -33.50 18.07 36.59
CA TYR A 72 -32.69 19.24 36.97
C TYR A 72 -31.36 19.31 36.20
N TYR A 73 -30.74 18.16 35.90
CA TYR A 73 -29.52 18.09 35.09
C TYR A 73 -29.69 18.68 33.67
N PHE A 74 -30.90 18.65 33.11
CA PHE A 74 -31.16 19.23 31.79
C PHE A 74 -31.17 20.77 31.82
N LEU A 75 -31.47 21.40 32.95
CA LEU A 75 -31.37 22.86 33.10
C LEU A 75 -29.91 23.33 32.92
N HIS A 76 -28.94 22.61 33.50
CA HIS A 76 -27.52 22.89 33.29
C HIS A 76 -27.08 22.71 31.82
N ILE A 77 -27.67 21.76 31.09
CA ILE A 77 -27.43 21.55 29.65
C ILE A 77 -28.03 22.69 28.83
N VAL A 78 -29.23 23.16 29.18
CA VAL A 78 -29.87 24.33 28.57
C VAL A 78 -29.02 25.59 28.78
N ASP A 79 -28.46 25.78 29.96
CA ASP A 79 -27.59 26.92 30.27
C ASP A 79 -26.21 26.83 29.60
N GLU A 80 -25.65 25.63 29.45
CA GLU A 80 -24.50 25.38 28.56
C GLU A 80 -24.81 25.74 27.10
N ALA A 81 -25.99 25.36 26.60
CA ALA A 81 -26.41 25.66 25.23
C ALA A 81 -26.65 27.17 25.00
N LYS A 82 -27.22 27.89 25.98
CA LYS A 82 -27.33 29.37 25.95
C LYS A 82 -25.94 30.02 25.91
N ALA A 83 -25.02 29.61 26.79
CA ALA A 83 -23.66 30.15 26.81
C ALA A 83 -22.94 29.93 25.47
N MET A 84 -23.08 28.73 24.89
CA MET A 84 -22.55 28.41 23.56
C MET A 84 -23.16 29.27 22.46
N ALA A 85 -24.47 29.53 22.49
CA ALA A 85 -25.14 30.36 21.48
C ALA A 85 -24.71 31.84 21.52
N ILE A 86 -24.39 32.37 22.71
CA ILE A 86 -23.84 33.72 22.88
C ILE A 86 -22.40 33.78 22.36
N LEU A 87 -21.56 32.84 22.79
CA LEU A 87 -20.13 32.80 22.46
C LEU A 87 -19.81 32.32 21.04
N ALA A 88 -20.82 31.89 20.26
CA ALA A 88 -20.66 31.51 18.87
C ALA A 88 -19.97 32.62 18.04
N SER A 89 -20.28 33.90 18.25
CA SER A 89 -19.59 35.00 17.56
C SER A 89 -18.12 35.14 17.96
N ARG A 90 -17.79 34.89 19.23
CA ARG A 90 -16.43 34.91 19.76
C ARG A 90 -15.58 33.74 19.24
N GLY A 91 -16.20 32.58 19.02
CA GLY A 91 -15.58 31.43 18.36
C GLY A 91 -15.17 31.73 16.92
N ALA A 92 -16.01 32.44 16.16
CA ALA A 92 -15.68 32.87 14.80
C ALA A 92 -14.55 33.92 14.80
N GLU A 93 -14.63 34.93 15.67
CA GLU A 93 -13.60 35.98 15.85
C GLU A 93 -12.21 35.38 16.16
N LEU A 94 -12.12 34.42 17.09
CA LEU A 94 -10.88 33.72 17.42
C LEU A 94 -10.30 32.92 16.24
N ILE A 95 -11.15 32.32 15.40
CA ILE A 95 -10.73 31.54 14.24
C ILE A 95 -10.23 32.45 13.11
N GLU A 96 -10.85 33.61 12.93
CA GLU A 96 -10.43 34.64 11.97
C GLU A 96 -9.09 35.28 12.40
N GLU A 97 -8.94 35.61 13.68
CA GLU A 97 -7.70 36.11 14.30
C GLU A 97 -6.53 35.12 14.11
N LEU A 98 -6.75 33.83 14.40
CA LEU A 98 -5.75 32.77 14.17
C LEU A 98 -5.41 32.60 12.68
N SER A 99 -6.40 32.66 11.79
CA SER A 99 -6.18 32.55 10.35
C SER A 99 -5.37 33.73 9.82
N HIS A 100 -5.67 34.95 10.25
CA HIS A 100 -4.93 36.15 9.87
C HIS A 100 -3.48 36.10 10.38
N LYS A 101 -3.28 35.63 11.62
CA LYS A 101 -1.95 35.44 12.18
C LYS A 101 -1.11 34.43 11.38
N GLN A 102 -1.68 33.27 11.03
CA GLN A 102 -1.01 32.26 10.20
C GLN A 102 -0.61 32.80 8.82
N ILE A 103 -1.55 33.52 8.17
CA ILE A 103 -1.30 34.21 6.90
C ILE A 103 -0.12 35.18 7.02
N GLN A 104 -0.10 36.00 8.08
CA GLN A 104 0.96 36.98 8.30
C GLN A 104 2.32 36.31 8.55
N GLU A 105 2.38 35.30 9.43
CA GLU A 105 3.58 34.51 9.71
C GLU A 105 4.15 33.88 8.44
N GLN A 106 3.29 33.40 7.53
CA GLN A 106 3.71 32.82 6.25
C GLN A 106 4.18 33.87 5.24
N LEU A 107 3.52 35.03 5.14
CA LEU A 107 3.97 36.14 4.29
C LEU A 107 5.31 36.71 4.76
N GLU A 108 5.54 36.76 6.08
CA GLU A 108 6.84 37.14 6.66
C GLU A 108 7.92 36.08 6.38
N ALA A 109 7.58 34.79 6.44
CA ALA A 109 8.48 33.70 6.08
C ALA A 109 8.85 33.70 4.58
N GLU A 110 7.85 33.85 3.68
CA GLU A 110 8.08 33.98 2.24
C GLU A 110 8.94 35.21 1.91
N ARG A 111 8.70 36.36 2.58
CA ARG A 111 9.56 37.55 2.44
C ARG A 111 11.00 37.28 2.87
N LYS A 112 11.23 36.71 4.06
CA LYS A 112 12.57 36.35 4.55
C LYS A 112 13.28 35.37 3.60
N ILE A 113 12.56 34.42 3.01
CA ILE A 113 13.11 33.51 1.99
C ILE A 113 13.50 34.27 0.72
N LEU A 114 12.66 35.18 0.22
CA LEU A 114 12.97 36.01 -0.96
C LEU A 114 14.15 36.96 -0.70
N GLU A 115 14.26 37.53 0.49
CA GLU A 115 15.40 38.36 0.91
C GLU A 115 16.70 37.52 0.99
N LYS A 116 16.66 36.33 1.60
CA LYS A 116 17.78 35.37 1.58
C LYS A 116 18.18 34.96 0.16
N ILE A 117 17.21 34.73 -0.73
CA ILE A 117 17.46 34.40 -2.15
C ILE A 117 18.15 35.56 -2.86
N LYS A 118 17.63 36.79 -2.70
CA LYS A 118 18.24 37.98 -3.29
C LYS A 118 19.67 38.19 -2.79
N TYR A 119 19.90 38.08 -1.49
CA TYR A 119 21.23 38.17 -0.91
C TYR A 119 22.19 37.10 -1.47
N LYS A 120 21.75 35.83 -1.59
CA LYS A 120 22.56 34.78 -2.20
C LYS A 120 22.85 35.06 -3.67
N MET A 121 21.87 35.56 -4.44
CA MET A 121 22.06 35.95 -5.84
C MET A 121 23.07 37.11 -5.99
N ASP A 122 22.90 38.17 -5.21
CA ASP A 122 23.80 39.33 -5.21
C ASP A 122 25.23 38.91 -4.78
N ARG A 123 25.37 37.94 -3.84
CA ARG A 123 26.65 37.31 -3.46
C ARG A 123 27.26 36.49 -4.59
N ILE A 124 26.48 35.66 -5.30
CA ILE A 124 26.95 34.88 -6.46
C ILE A 124 27.47 35.81 -7.56
N LYS A 125 26.74 36.90 -7.84
CA LYS A 125 27.17 37.95 -8.79
C LYS A 125 28.46 38.63 -8.37
N ALA A 126 28.58 39.04 -7.10
CA ALA A 126 29.79 39.66 -6.58
C ALA A 126 31.00 38.71 -6.64
N SER A 127 30.80 37.43 -6.30
CA SER A 127 31.83 36.39 -6.40
C SER A 127 32.27 36.17 -7.86
N GLN A 128 31.33 36.02 -8.79
CA GLN A 128 31.64 35.93 -10.23
C GLN A 128 32.37 37.18 -10.73
N GLN A 129 31.91 38.38 -10.37
CA GLN A 129 32.57 39.63 -10.77
C GLN A 129 33.99 39.76 -10.21
N LYS A 130 34.25 39.26 -8.99
CA LYS A 130 35.60 39.17 -8.39
C LYS A 130 36.50 38.21 -9.18
N VAL A 131 35.99 37.01 -9.47
CA VAL A 131 36.69 35.93 -10.21
C VAL A 131 36.98 36.33 -11.66
N GLN A 132 36.07 37.05 -12.31
CA GLN A 132 36.23 37.58 -13.66
C GLN A 132 37.30 38.69 -13.71
N GLY A 133 37.24 39.65 -12.80
CA GLY A 133 38.22 40.76 -12.73
C GLY A 133 38.18 41.73 -13.93
N PRO A 134 39.03 42.76 -13.94
CA PRO A 134 38.91 43.91 -14.86
C PRO A 134 39.30 43.61 -16.32
N SER A 135 39.81 42.40 -16.62
CA SER A 135 40.20 41.99 -17.98
C SER A 135 39.31 40.86 -18.54
N TYR A 136 38.24 40.47 -17.84
CA TYR A 136 37.28 39.50 -18.35
C TYR A 136 36.60 40.02 -19.61
N LYS A 137 36.28 39.10 -20.51
CA LYS A 137 35.51 39.38 -21.72
C LYS A 137 34.43 38.33 -21.84
N GLU A 138 33.19 38.77 -21.75
CA GLU A 138 32.01 37.91 -21.84
C GLU A 138 32.08 37.02 -23.10
N PRO A 139 31.81 35.72 -22.96
CA PRO A 139 31.87 34.77 -24.06
C PRO A 139 30.75 35.04 -25.07
N SER A 140 31.11 35.46 -26.30
CA SER A 140 30.17 35.77 -27.38
C SER A 140 29.36 34.58 -27.91
N SER A 141 29.54 33.37 -27.38
CA SER A 141 28.77 32.19 -27.77
C SER A 141 28.70 31.17 -26.64
N HIS A 142 27.55 30.52 -26.49
CA HIS A 142 27.30 29.42 -25.55
C HIS A 142 28.41 28.34 -25.58
N PHE A 143 28.91 27.97 -26.78
CA PHE A 143 29.99 26.98 -26.90
C PHE A 143 31.27 27.37 -26.16
N THR A 144 31.59 28.66 -26.15
CA THR A 144 32.73 29.27 -25.45
C THR A 144 32.43 29.37 -23.95
N ALA A 145 31.22 29.80 -23.58
CA ALA A 145 30.80 29.98 -22.19
C ALA A 145 30.89 28.66 -21.39
N ILE A 146 30.24 27.59 -21.86
CA ILE A 146 30.24 26.28 -21.16
C ILE A 146 31.63 25.58 -21.10
N ARG A 147 32.68 26.21 -21.62
CA ARG A 147 34.08 25.74 -21.61
C ARG A 147 35.07 26.82 -21.11
N SER A 148 34.58 27.92 -20.54
CA SER A 148 35.39 29.02 -19.99
C SER A 148 36.12 28.65 -18.68
N GLY A 149 35.70 27.55 -18.04
CA GLY A 149 36.24 27.07 -16.77
C GLY A 149 37.74 26.83 -16.79
N ASP A 150 38.45 27.40 -15.80
CA ASP A 150 39.89 27.33 -15.63
C ASP A 150 40.28 27.47 -14.13
N TYR A 151 41.56 27.27 -13.80
CA TYR A 151 42.06 27.17 -12.42
C TYR A 151 41.80 28.41 -11.55
N TYR A 152 41.82 29.61 -12.13
CA TYR A 152 41.63 30.88 -11.39
C TYR A 152 40.27 30.96 -10.65
N MET A 153 39.27 30.20 -11.12
CA MET A 153 37.94 30.13 -10.48
C MET A 153 37.95 29.45 -9.08
N PHE A 154 39.10 28.94 -8.62
CA PHE A 154 39.30 28.16 -7.39
C PHE A 154 40.52 28.61 -6.56
N GLU A 155 40.98 29.85 -6.76
CA GLU A 155 42.16 30.39 -6.07
C GLU A 155 41.82 31.05 -4.72
N ASP A 156 40.69 31.76 -4.63
CA ASP A 156 40.19 32.42 -3.40
C ASP A 156 39.49 31.42 -2.46
N LEU A 157 40.23 30.62 -1.69
CA LEU A 157 39.67 29.59 -0.80
C LEU A 157 39.25 30.03 0.60
N ASP A 158 39.76 31.18 1.07
CA ASP A 158 39.81 31.47 2.50
C ASP A 158 38.74 32.50 2.93
N GLU A 159 38.47 33.55 2.13
CA GLU A 159 37.38 34.53 2.41
C GLU A 159 35.97 33.93 2.31
N GLU A 160 35.79 32.82 1.59
CA GLU A 160 34.47 32.16 1.45
C GLU A 160 34.13 31.31 2.70
N LEU A 161 35.09 31.02 3.58
CA LEU A 161 34.93 30.05 4.67
C LEU A 161 34.30 30.64 5.95
N ASP A 162 34.78 31.80 6.41
CA ASP A 162 34.34 32.41 7.68
C ASP A 162 32.83 32.73 7.67
N LEU A 163 32.32 33.23 6.54
CA LEU A 163 30.91 33.60 6.35
C LEU A 163 29.95 32.39 6.19
N ILE A 164 30.46 31.20 5.85
CA ILE A 164 29.63 29.98 5.77
C ILE A 164 29.38 29.41 7.16
N THR A 165 30.40 29.44 8.02
CA THR A 165 30.32 28.92 9.40
C THR A 165 29.32 29.72 10.24
N GLU A 166 29.27 31.04 10.06
CA GLU A 166 28.24 31.89 10.68
C GLU A 166 26.82 31.51 10.23
N GLN A 167 26.58 31.30 8.92
CA GLN A 167 25.25 30.95 8.40
C GLN A 167 24.74 29.56 8.85
N GLU A 168 25.59 28.54 8.93
CA GLU A 168 25.16 27.24 9.49
C GLU A 168 24.90 27.31 11.01
N SER A 169 25.59 28.21 11.74
CA SER A 169 25.35 28.41 13.18
C SER A 169 23.98 29.05 13.47
N GLU A 170 23.52 29.99 12.63
CA GLU A 170 22.18 30.59 12.71
C GLU A 170 21.06 29.60 12.32
N GLU A 171 21.26 28.80 11.27
CA GLU A 171 20.23 27.81 10.86
C GLU A 171 20.14 26.61 11.81
N THR A 172 21.21 26.28 12.54
CA THR A 172 21.20 25.20 13.55
C THR A 172 20.60 25.64 14.89
N SER A 173 20.74 26.91 15.28
CA SER A 173 20.22 27.43 16.57
C SER A 173 18.71 27.66 16.58
N LEU A 174 18.10 27.99 15.43
CA LEU A 174 16.65 28.22 15.36
C LEU A 174 15.81 26.93 15.48
N ASP A 175 16.33 25.77 15.08
CA ASP A 175 15.66 24.47 15.24
C ASP A 175 15.89 23.85 16.64
N SER A 176 16.94 24.24 17.38
CA SER A 176 17.16 23.75 18.76
C SER A 176 16.16 24.32 19.77
N ASP A 177 15.70 25.55 19.57
CA ASP A 177 14.86 26.25 20.55
C ASP A 177 13.42 25.69 20.64
N GLU A 178 12.84 25.17 19.55
CA GLU A 178 11.56 24.43 19.62
C GLU A 178 11.70 23.13 20.42
N ASP A 179 12.87 22.48 20.40
CA ASP A 179 13.11 21.19 21.05
C ASP A 179 13.53 21.33 22.53
N GLU A 180 14.07 22.50 22.93
CA GLU A 180 14.25 22.94 24.32
C GLU A 180 12.91 23.21 25.01
N ALA A 181 12.00 23.95 24.36
CA ALA A 181 10.64 24.17 24.89
C ALA A 181 9.85 22.86 25.10
N ALA A 182 10.17 21.82 24.31
CA ALA A 182 9.58 20.48 24.43
C ALA A 182 10.09 19.66 25.65
N GLN A 183 11.14 20.10 26.36
CA GLN A 183 11.74 19.34 27.48
C GLN A 183 10.81 19.18 28.70
N ARG A 184 9.75 19.99 28.84
CA ARG A 184 8.77 19.88 29.96
C ARG A 184 7.77 18.71 29.82
N GLY A 185 7.78 17.98 28.71
CA GLY A 185 6.79 16.92 28.41
C GLY A 185 7.10 15.54 29.04
N ARG A 186 6.14 14.96 29.76
CA ARG A 186 6.20 13.57 30.30
C ARG A 186 6.32 12.53 29.16
N GLY A 187 7.24 11.58 29.28
CA GLY A 187 7.51 10.49 28.31
C GLY A 187 8.57 10.80 27.23
N MET A 188 9.19 9.77 26.65
CA MET A 188 10.27 9.88 25.65
C MET A 188 9.76 9.60 24.22
N THR A 189 10.18 10.41 23.21
CA THR A 189 9.81 10.20 21.80
C THR A 189 10.55 9.01 21.17
N VAL A 190 10.02 8.45 20.07
CA VAL A 190 10.66 7.31 19.39
C VAL A 190 12.05 7.68 18.89
N SER A 191 12.24 8.89 18.36
CA SER A 191 13.56 9.38 17.95
C SER A 191 14.56 9.40 19.12
N LYS A 192 14.17 10.02 20.25
CA LYS A 192 15.03 10.12 21.45
C LYS A 192 15.22 8.77 22.15
N PHE A 193 14.26 7.85 22.03
CA PHE A 193 14.38 6.46 22.49
C PHE A 193 15.32 5.62 21.64
N LEU A 194 15.20 5.66 20.31
CA LEU A 194 16.10 4.95 19.40
C LEU A 194 17.51 5.56 19.43
N SER A 195 17.67 6.88 19.51
CA SER A 195 18.99 7.50 19.67
C SER A 195 19.62 7.12 21.01
N SER A 196 18.83 7.04 22.09
CA SER A 196 19.31 6.51 23.37
C SER A 196 19.71 5.04 23.23
N ALA A 197 18.89 4.18 22.63
CA ALA A 197 19.18 2.76 22.43
C ALA A 197 20.28 2.45 21.40
N MET A 198 20.71 3.45 20.61
CA MET A 198 21.89 3.39 19.75
C MET A 198 23.16 3.90 20.45
N LYS A 199 23.02 4.81 21.43
CA LYS A 199 24.12 5.37 22.23
C LYS A 199 24.37 4.62 23.54
N THR A 200 23.41 3.85 24.04
CA THR A 200 23.44 3.07 25.28
C THR A 200 22.78 1.71 25.10
N ASP A 201 22.97 0.78 26.04
CA ASP A 201 22.36 -0.55 25.97
C ASP A 201 20.83 -0.52 25.94
N MET A 202 20.25 -1.47 25.20
CA MET A 202 18.79 -1.62 25.03
C MET A 202 18.03 -1.69 26.37
N ALA A 203 18.61 -2.34 27.39
CA ALA A 203 18.02 -2.42 28.73
C ALA A 203 17.96 -1.05 29.40
N ALA A 204 19.07 -0.30 29.42
CA ALA A 204 19.15 1.02 30.02
C ALA A 204 18.23 2.04 29.32
N ALA A 205 18.14 1.97 27.98
CA ALA A 205 17.21 2.81 27.21
C ALA A 205 15.73 2.46 27.49
N ALA A 206 15.40 1.17 27.68
CA ALA A 206 14.06 0.73 28.06
C ALA A 206 13.66 1.19 29.46
N ASP A 207 14.54 1.02 30.45
CA ASP A 207 14.27 1.42 31.83
C ASP A 207 14.13 2.96 31.95
N MET A 208 15.01 3.74 31.30
CA MET A 208 14.91 5.21 31.25
C MET A 208 13.60 5.70 30.61
N ALA A 209 13.08 4.98 29.60
CA ALA A 209 11.80 5.30 28.98
C ALA A 209 10.62 4.99 29.92
N LEU A 210 10.67 3.86 30.62
CA LEU A 210 9.59 3.40 31.51
C LEU A 210 9.52 4.24 32.80
N GLU A 211 10.65 4.59 33.42
CA GLU A 211 10.69 5.46 34.60
C GLU A 211 10.02 6.81 34.34
N ARG A 212 10.28 7.44 33.18
CA ARG A 212 9.62 8.69 32.76
C ARG A 212 8.10 8.59 32.57
N THR A 213 7.55 7.37 32.49
CA THR A 213 6.09 7.15 32.34
C THR A 213 5.38 6.77 33.64
N SER A 214 6.10 6.36 34.68
CA SER A 214 5.51 5.92 35.94
C SER A 214 4.87 7.10 36.74
N PRO A 215 3.75 6.89 37.45
CA PRO A 215 3.30 7.82 38.48
C PRO A 215 4.16 7.70 39.74
N ARG A 216 4.90 8.76 40.08
CA ARG A 216 5.49 8.89 41.42
C ARG A 216 4.36 8.82 42.46
N PRO A 217 4.40 7.92 43.46
CA PRO A 217 3.44 7.94 44.54
C PRO A 217 3.56 9.26 45.31
N ARG A 218 2.43 9.89 45.65
CA ARG A 218 2.39 11.08 46.50
C ARG A 218 3.00 10.74 47.87
N SER A 219 4.21 11.21 48.13
CA SER A 219 4.73 11.31 49.49
C SER A 219 3.83 12.29 50.25
N MET A 220 3.13 11.78 51.26
CA MET A 220 2.15 12.53 52.03
C MET A 220 2.86 13.51 52.99
N SER A 221 3.27 14.66 52.48
CA SER A 221 3.73 15.78 53.32
C SER A 221 2.53 16.31 54.11
N ARG A 222 2.60 16.14 55.44
CA ARG A 222 1.63 16.71 56.38
C ARG A 222 1.50 18.23 56.15
N ALA A 223 0.28 18.72 56.28
CA ALA A 223 0.05 20.13 56.51
C ALA A 223 0.53 20.51 57.91
N ASP A 224 1.31 21.57 57.99
CA ASP A 224 1.19 22.61 59.01
C ASP A 224 1.26 23.93 58.23
N GLY A 225 0.40 24.89 58.57
CA GLY A 225 0.38 26.20 57.93
C GLY A 225 0.94 27.26 58.87
N ASP A 226 1.40 28.37 58.30
CA ASP A 226 1.14 29.68 58.89
C ASP A 226 1.17 30.78 57.82
N ASP A 227 0.81 31.99 58.24
CA ASP A 227 0.09 32.97 57.44
C ASP A 227 0.90 33.97 56.60
N THR A 228 0.18 34.59 55.65
CA THR A 228 0.36 35.96 55.12
C THR A 228 1.58 36.40 54.28
N SER A 229 1.22 36.87 53.07
CA SER A 229 1.73 38.08 52.38
C SER A 229 3.16 38.12 51.82
N LEU A 230 3.27 38.57 50.56
CA LEU A 230 4.15 39.70 50.21
C LEU A 230 3.73 40.35 48.88
N LEU A 231 3.60 41.67 48.91
CA LEU A 231 3.48 42.57 47.77
C LEU A 231 4.89 42.98 47.31
N HIS A 232 5.04 43.49 46.08
CA HIS A 232 6.19 44.25 45.52
C HIS A 232 7.51 44.32 46.34
N ARG A 233 8.68 44.12 45.73
CA ARG A 233 9.31 45.15 44.87
C ARG A 233 10.70 44.68 44.40
N ALA A 234 11.11 45.08 43.20
CA ALA A 234 12.49 44.95 42.73
C ALA A 234 13.37 46.09 43.26
N THR A 235 14.61 45.78 43.62
CA THR A 235 15.76 46.70 43.61
C THR A 235 17.03 45.91 43.34
N ASP A 236 17.87 46.47 42.48
CA ASP A 236 19.16 45.97 42.03
C ASP A 236 20.23 46.08 43.13
N ASP A 237 21.27 45.22 43.07
CA ASP A 237 22.66 45.64 42.76
C ASP A 237 23.70 44.56 43.15
N GLU A 238 24.61 44.34 42.20
CA GLU A 238 26.08 44.14 42.28
C GLU A 238 26.77 43.83 43.63
N HIS A 239 27.89 43.08 43.73
CA HIS A 239 28.89 42.64 42.74
C HIS A 239 29.73 41.43 43.29
N SER A 240 30.73 40.98 42.51
CA SER A 240 31.91 40.14 42.91
C SER A 240 31.92 38.62 42.69
N THR A 241 32.23 38.24 41.44
CA THR A 241 33.42 37.43 41.04
C THR A 241 33.89 36.24 41.88
N TRP A 242 33.76 35.02 41.32
CA TRP A 242 34.79 33.94 41.36
C TRP A 242 34.74 33.19 40.02
N ARG A 243 35.66 33.44 39.08
CA ARG A 243 36.92 32.69 38.88
C ARG A 243 36.74 31.16 38.82
N SER A 244 36.74 30.64 37.60
CA SER A 244 37.20 29.26 37.34
C SER A 244 38.72 29.19 37.51
N CYS A 245 39.22 28.10 38.10
CA CYS A 245 40.64 27.79 38.15
C CYS A 245 40.90 26.34 37.69
N SER A 246 41.61 26.21 36.58
CA SER A 246 42.68 25.20 36.46
C SER A 246 43.83 25.62 37.42
N SER A 247 44.82 24.83 37.82
CA SER A 247 45.53 23.73 37.15
C SER A 247 46.54 23.06 38.14
N LEU A 248 47.45 22.24 37.60
CA LEU A 248 48.61 21.56 38.20
C LEU A 248 48.31 20.29 39.04
N HIS A 249 49.13 19.23 38.96
CA HIS A 249 50.56 19.24 38.63
C HIS A 249 51.00 18.52 37.35
N VAL A 250 51.96 19.14 36.65
CA VAL A 250 52.89 18.51 35.72
C VAL A 250 54.16 18.12 36.49
N THR A 251 54.82 17.02 36.10
CA THR A 251 56.28 16.85 36.19
C THR A 251 56.79 15.92 35.09
N GLN A 252 57.49 16.52 34.11
CA GLN A 252 58.71 16.06 33.40
C GLN A 252 58.87 14.60 32.93
N GLY A 253 59.43 14.45 31.72
CA GLY A 253 60.23 13.29 31.36
C GLY A 253 61.65 13.72 30.96
N GLU A 254 62.66 12.91 31.29
CA GLU A 254 63.64 12.33 30.33
C GLU A 254 64.70 11.41 31.01
N SER A 255 65.11 10.37 30.29
CA SER A 255 66.39 9.61 30.38
C SER A 255 66.69 8.58 31.51
N GLN A 256 66.46 7.28 31.17
CA GLN A 256 67.33 6.09 31.39
C GLN A 256 67.66 5.54 32.84
N PRO A 257 68.22 4.31 33.02
CA PRO A 257 67.60 3.03 32.67
C PRO A 257 67.76 1.87 33.72
N GLY A 258 66.64 1.27 34.17
CA GLY A 258 66.58 -0.08 34.82
C GLY A 258 67.40 -0.32 36.12
N PRO A 259 67.49 -1.57 36.61
CA PRO A 259 66.49 -2.64 36.61
C PRO A 259 66.22 -3.23 38.04
N SER A 260 65.35 -4.26 38.09
CA SER A 260 65.40 -5.43 39.00
C SER A 260 64.77 -5.43 40.43
N THR A 261 64.13 -6.59 40.69
CA THR A 261 64.07 -7.39 41.95
C THR A 261 63.26 -6.97 43.20
N SER A 262 62.12 -7.67 43.35
CA SER A 262 61.78 -8.60 44.47
C SER A 262 61.61 -8.14 45.93
N GLY A 263 60.61 -8.75 46.59
CA GLY A 263 60.39 -8.76 48.06
C GLY A 263 58.97 -8.27 48.38
N GLN A 264 58.05 -9.06 48.94
CA GLN A 264 58.00 -9.53 50.34
C GLN A 264 57.99 -8.36 51.35
N THR A 265 57.10 -8.25 52.35
CA THR A 265 56.10 -9.21 52.86
C THR A 265 55.09 -8.51 53.78
N ALA A 266 53.85 -9.04 53.79
CA ALA A 266 53.07 -9.39 54.99
C ALA A 266 52.42 -8.35 55.94
N GLU A 267 51.32 -8.86 56.52
CA GLU A 267 50.92 -8.77 57.94
C GLU A 267 49.98 -7.64 58.48
N HIS A 268 48.76 -8.12 58.80
CA HIS A 268 48.11 -8.09 60.14
C HIS A 268 47.25 -6.90 60.64
N LYS A 269 46.14 -7.33 61.27
CA LYS A 269 45.50 -6.84 62.53
C LYS A 269 44.41 -5.74 62.48
N SER A 270 43.20 -6.21 62.80
CA SER A 270 42.17 -5.58 63.67
C SER A 270 42.72 -5.31 65.11
N PRO A 271 41.97 -4.82 66.13
CA PRO A 271 40.52 -4.53 66.23
C PRO A 271 40.13 -3.27 67.08
N ALA A 272 38.84 -3.21 67.50
CA ALA A 272 38.32 -2.58 68.73
C ALA A 272 38.10 -1.04 68.72
N GLU A 273 37.20 -0.43 69.54
CA GLU A 273 36.25 -0.94 70.55
C GLU A 273 35.08 0.06 70.81
N ARG A 274 33.95 -0.44 71.35
CA ARG A 274 32.90 0.28 72.14
C ARG A 274 32.12 1.45 71.46
N LYS A 275 30.89 1.79 71.88
CA LYS A 275 30.09 1.42 73.07
C LYS A 275 28.58 1.44 72.75
N ARG A 276 27.78 0.61 73.43
CA ARG A 276 26.31 0.69 73.44
C ARG A 276 25.82 1.76 74.42
N VAL A 277 24.68 2.39 74.11
CA VAL A 277 23.58 2.63 75.06
C VAL A 277 22.30 2.09 74.39
N LYS A 278 21.29 1.72 75.19
CA LYS A 278 20.17 0.85 74.84
C LYS A 278 18.88 1.41 75.48
N ASP A 279 17.78 0.67 75.34
CA ASP A 279 16.49 0.75 76.06
C ASP A 279 15.40 1.56 75.30
N ASP A 280 14.14 1.10 75.14
CA ASP A 280 13.57 -0.22 75.49
C ASP A 280 12.31 -0.66 74.67
N ALA A 281 11.79 -1.86 74.98
CA ALA A 281 10.73 -2.69 74.34
C ALA A 281 9.28 -2.11 74.21
N ASP A 282 8.22 -2.72 73.59
CA ASP A 282 7.86 -3.96 72.80
C ASP A 282 6.67 -3.58 71.84
N GLY A 283 6.29 -4.24 70.72
CA GLY A 283 6.80 -5.40 69.98
C GLY A 283 5.68 -6.34 69.43
N ARG A 284 5.52 -7.54 70.02
CA ARG A 284 4.45 -8.57 69.85
C ARG A 284 4.20 -9.32 68.50
N LYS A 285 4.78 -10.54 68.41
CA LYS A 285 4.36 -11.78 67.66
C LYS A 285 4.40 -11.74 66.11
N LYS A 286 4.53 -12.82 65.32
CA LYS A 286 5.00 -14.26 65.32
C LYS A 286 4.89 -14.72 63.83
N ARG A 287 5.55 -15.72 63.24
CA ARG A 287 6.61 -16.72 63.56
C ARG A 287 7.28 -17.09 62.20
N VAL A 288 8.56 -17.50 62.10
CA VAL A 288 9.08 -18.91 62.09
C VAL A 288 8.27 -19.84 61.18
N SER A 289 8.81 -20.44 60.11
CA SER A 289 9.89 -21.44 60.20
C SER A 289 11.00 -21.41 59.13
N ILE A 290 12.23 -21.61 59.62
CA ILE A 290 13.45 -21.94 58.87
C ILE A 290 13.52 -23.46 58.68
N ILE A 291 13.97 -23.94 57.52
CA ILE A 291 14.83 -25.13 57.45
C ILE A 291 16.02 -24.82 56.54
N SER A 292 17.20 -24.96 57.12
CA SER A 292 18.52 -24.89 56.49
C SER A 292 19.10 -26.28 56.32
N THR A 293 19.91 -26.50 55.29
CA THR A 293 21.08 -27.39 55.40
C THR A 293 22.21 -26.90 54.49
N ASP A 294 23.38 -26.79 55.10
CA ASP A 294 24.65 -26.32 54.53
C ASP A 294 25.54 -27.54 54.19
N SER A 295 26.23 -27.54 53.04
CA SER A 295 27.61 -28.06 52.95
C SER A 295 28.30 -27.74 51.61
N LYS A 296 29.34 -26.89 51.69
CA LYS A 296 30.62 -26.88 50.95
C LYS A 296 30.83 -27.86 49.77
N GLU A 297 31.37 -27.34 48.67
CA GLU A 297 32.74 -27.70 48.26
C GLU A 297 33.42 -26.61 47.39
N LYS A 298 34.69 -26.79 47.01
CA LYS A 298 35.64 -25.72 46.66
C LYS A 298 36.31 -25.96 45.29
N SER A 299 36.53 -24.87 44.54
CA SER A 299 37.58 -24.66 43.52
C SER A 299 37.77 -25.67 42.36
N SER A 300 37.57 -25.21 41.12
CA SER A 300 38.66 -24.96 40.15
C SER A 300 38.13 -24.17 38.93
N GLU A 301 39.05 -23.56 38.18
CA GLU A 301 38.78 -22.67 37.05
C GLU A 301 38.44 -23.45 35.78
N ASP A 302 37.47 -22.97 35.00
CA ASP A 302 37.34 -23.25 33.56
C ASP A 302 36.47 -22.15 32.92
N GLU A 303 36.78 -21.78 31.67
CA GLU A 303 36.09 -20.72 30.94
C GLU A 303 34.59 -21.03 30.76
N LYS A 304 33.73 -20.21 31.37
CA LYS A 304 32.33 -20.07 30.95
C LYS A 304 31.93 -18.61 30.93
N THR A 305 31.65 -18.13 29.72
CA THR A 305 30.65 -17.09 29.53
C THR A 305 29.40 -17.49 30.30
N GLU A 306 28.96 -16.67 31.26
CA GLU A 306 27.64 -16.84 31.84
C GLU A 306 26.62 -16.69 30.72
N ASP A 307 26.01 -17.81 30.32
CA ASP A 307 24.85 -17.80 29.46
C ASP A 307 23.71 -17.13 30.21
N GLU A 308 23.61 -15.80 30.07
CA GLU A 308 22.41 -15.05 30.38
C GLU A 308 21.24 -15.81 29.75
N SER A 309 20.38 -16.36 30.62
CA SER A 309 19.24 -17.17 30.25
C SER A 309 18.51 -16.55 29.08
N LEU A 310 18.17 -17.37 28.08
CA LEU A 310 17.36 -16.92 26.94
C LEU A 310 16.07 -16.23 27.42
N MET A 311 15.54 -16.63 28.59
CA MET A 311 14.41 -15.98 29.23
C MET A 311 14.70 -14.53 29.67
N THR A 312 15.90 -14.24 30.18
CA THR A 312 16.35 -12.87 30.51
C THR A 312 16.45 -12.03 29.23
N LYS A 313 17.09 -12.54 28.18
CA LYS A 313 17.20 -11.85 26.88
C LYS A 313 15.83 -11.60 26.24
N ILE A 314 14.92 -12.58 26.28
CA ILE A 314 13.52 -12.44 25.83
C ILE A 314 12.77 -11.42 26.70
N MET A 315 12.96 -11.42 28.02
CA MET A 315 12.30 -10.46 28.91
C MET A 315 12.82 -9.02 28.72
N THR A 316 14.13 -8.84 28.50
CA THR A 316 14.72 -7.55 28.12
C THR A 316 14.21 -7.08 26.75
N PHE A 317 14.10 -7.98 25.77
CA PHE A 317 13.49 -7.67 24.47
C PHE A 317 12.00 -7.31 24.58
N LEU A 318 11.21 -8.01 25.40
CA LEU A 318 9.80 -7.69 25.66
C LEU A 318 9.63 -6.37 26.41
N LYS A 319 10.48 -6.07 27.40
CA LYS A 319 10.55 -4.76 28.05
C LYS A 319 10.86 -3.64 27.06
N PHE A 320 11.87 -3.86 26.19
CA PHE A 320 12.25 -2.93 25.14
C PHE A 320 11.10 -2.71 24.13
N LEU A 321 10.43 -3.77 23.69
CA LEU A 321 9.28 -3.70 22.78
C LEU A 321 8.10 -2.95 23.43
N TYR A 322 7.83 -3.19 24.71
CA TYR A 322 6.80 -2.47 25.46
C TYR A 322 7.15 -0.98 25.65
N ALA A 323 8.40 -0.66 25.98
CA ALA A 323 8.91 0.71 26.04
C ALA A 323 8.83 1.41 24.67
N PHE A 324 9.17 0.72 23.59
CA PHE A 324 9.04 1.18 22.21
C PHE A 324 7.57 1.48 21.85
N ILE A 325 6.64 0.57 22.12
CA ILE A 325 5.20 0.79 21.85
C ILE A 325 4.67 1.99 22.67
N ASN A 326 5.06 2.13 23.93
CA ASN A 326 4.73 3.31 24.73
C ASN A 326 5.30 4.60 24.12
N SER A 327 6.55 4.58 23.65
CA SER A 327 7.20 5.71 22.99
C SER A 327 6.52 6.08 21.66
N VAL A 328 6.08 5.09 20.88
CA VAL A 328 5.25 5.27 19.66
C VAL A 328 3.92 5.94 20.02
N MET A 329 3.21 5.45 21.04
CA MET A 329 1.94 6.06 21.48
C MET A 329 2.11 7.51 21.96
N VAL A 330 3.17 7.81 22.72
CA VAL A 330 3.49 9.18 23.17
C VAL A 330 3.80 10.08 21.97
N THR A 331 4.58 9.60 21.00
CA THR A 331 4.96 10.36 19.80
C THR A 331 3.74 10.64 18.92
N MET A 332 2.89 9.63 18.68
CA MET A 332 1.62 9.79 17.97
C MET A 332 0.67 10.76 18.69
N THR A 333 0.59 10.68 20.02
CA THR A 333 -0.21 11.61 20.83
C THR A 333 0.27 13.06 20.68
N ARG A 334 1.60 13.29 20.68
CA ARG A 334 2.18 14.63 20.44
C ARG A 334 1.88 15.14 19.02
N TYR A 335 1.99 14.28 18.00
CA TYR A 335 1.65 14.64 16.62
C TYR A 335 0.18 15.02 16.44
N LEU A 336 -0.76 14.19 16.93
CA LEU A 336 -2.20 14.48 16.89
C LEU A 336 -2.57 15.74 17.70
N ASN A 337 -1.83 16.01 18.78
CA ASN A 337 -1.96 17.25 19.54
C ASN A 337 -1.42 18.49 18.78
N LYS A 338 -0.32 18.38 18.03
CA LYS A 338 0.17 19.48 17.15
C LYS A 338 -0.85 19.76 16.05
N LEU A 339 -1.39 18.72 15.39
CA LEU A 339 -2.43 18.83 14.36
C LEU A 339 -3.73 19.48 14.86
N SER A 340 -4.15 19.17 16.10
CA SER A 340 -5.39 19.72 16.69
C SER A 340 -5.16 20.96 17.57
N ARG A 341 -3.95 21.57 17.57
CA ARG A 341 -3.57 22.66 18.50
C ARG A 341 -4.57 23.81 18.49
N ASP A 342 -4.84 24.36 17.33
CA ASP A 342 -5.59 25.61 17.20
C ASP A 342 -7.08 25.41 17.55
N TYR A 343 -7.66 24.27 17.15
CA TYR A 343 -9.01 23.88 17.58
C TYR A 343 -9.12 23.67 19.09
N ARG A 344 -8.12 23.02 19.71
CA ARG A 344 -8.08 22.82 21.17
C ARG A 344 -7.91 24.15 21.91
N TYR A 345 -7.11 25.09 21.38
CA TYR A 345 -7.01 26.45 21.92
C TYR A 345 -8.35 27.17 21.91
N VAL A 346 -9.02 27.26 20.75
CA VAL A 346 -10.35 27.90 20.64
C VAL A 346 -11.36 27.25 21.60
N MET A 347 -11.40 25.92 21.68
CA MET A 347 -12.31 25.23 22.60
C MET A 347 -11.95 25.39 24.09
N ARG A 348 -10.66 25.55 24.44
CA ARG A 348 -10.21 25.88 25.82
C ARG A 348 -10.67 27.28 26.20
N THR A 349 -10.36 28.29 25.38
CA THR A 349 -10.75 29.69 25.57
C THR A 349 -12.26 29.84 25.69
N LEU A 350 -13.03 29.23 24.78
CA LEU A 350 -14.49 29.22 24.85
C LEU A 350 -15.03 28.50 26.10
N ALA A 351 -14.37 27.44 26.59
CA ALA A 351 -14.80 26.77 27.82
C ALA A 351 -14.57 27.64 29.07
N ILE A 352 -13.49 28.42 29.10
CA ILE A 352 -13.17 29.39 30.15
C ILE A 352 -14.18 30.55 30.11
N GLU A 353 -14.36 31.19 28.95
CA GLU A 353 -15.33 32.27 28.75
C GLU A 353 -16.77 31.80 29.10
N LYS A 354 -17.15 30.55 28.76
CA LYS A 354 -18.44 29.95 29.16
C LYS A 354 -18.61 29.86 30.67
N LYS A 355 -17.57 29.46 31.42
CA LYS A 355 -17.62 29.37 32.89
C LYS A 355 -17.84 30.77 33.47
N LEU A 356 -17.04 31.75 33.05
CA LEU A 356 -17.16 33.16 33.46
C LEU A 356 -18.54 33.76 33.11
N LEU A 357 -19.10 33.44 31.93
CA LEU A 357 -20.44 33.91 31.57
C LEU A 357 -21.55 33.34 32.45
N LYS A 358 -21.44 32.07 32.90
CA LYS A 358 -22.41 31.46 33.81
C LYS A 358 -22.35 32.02 35.23
N GLU A 359 -21.17 32.51 35.64
CA GLU A 359 -20.94 33.12 36.95
C GLU A 359 -21.42 34.59 37.01
N LYS A 360 -21.60 35.27 35.87
CA LYS A 360 -22.15 36.64 35.82
C LYS A 360 -23.61 36.69 36.29
N GLN A 361 -23.90 37.59 37.24
CA GLN A 361 -25.27 37.89 37.65
C GLN A 361 -26.11 38.39 36.46
N GLY A 362 -27.33 37.85 36.30
CA GLY A 362 -28.21 38.13 35.16
C GLY A 362 -28.06 37.16 33.96
N PHE A 363 -27.12 36.21 34.00
CA PHE A 363 -27.03 35.15 32.99
C PHE A 363 -28.36 34.38 32.84
N GLY A 364 -28.78 34.16 31.60
CA GLY A 364 -30.06 33.51 31.27
C GLY A 364 -31.26 34.45 31.09
N GLN A 365 -31.17 35.73 31.47
CA GLN A 365 -32.21 36.72 31.15
C GLN A 365 -32.13 37.15 29.67
N GLY A 366 -33.25 37.06 28.97
CA GLY A 366 -33.32 37.35 27.53
C GLY A 366 -34.77 37.34 27.02
N LEU A 367 -35.03 38.12 25.97
CA LEU A 367 -36.36 38.15 25.35
C LEU A 367 -36.51 36.97 24.38
N ARG A 368 -37.73 36.42 24.30
CA ARG A 368 -38.12 35.51 23.23
C ARG A 368 -38.80 36.32 22.14
N THR A 369 -38.21 36.38 20.95
CA THR A 369 -38.71 37.22 19.84
C THR A 369 -39.14 36.38 18.63
N GLY A 370 -40.15 36.88 17.90
CA GLY A 370 -40.71 36.25 16.71
C GLY A 370 -41.64 35.06 16.96
N SER A 371 -42.31 34.60 15.90
CA SER A 371 -43.31 33.51 15.93
C SER A 371 -42.75 32.15 16.38
N SER A 372 -41.42 32.00 16.42
CA SER A 372 -40.71 30.78 16.83
C SER A 372 -40.15 30.83 18.25
N MET A 373 -40.47 31.88 19.03
CA MET A 373 -40.06 32.05 20.44
C MET A 373 -38.54 31.90 20.69
N ILE A 374 -37.71 32.34 19.74
CA ILE A 374 -36.25 32.20 19.84
C ILE A 374 -35.72 33.11 20.94
N TRP A 375 -34.98 32.53 21.90
CA TRP A 375 -34.33 33.27 22.97
C TRP A 375 -33.17 34.12 22.44
N GLN A 376 -33.17 35.40 22.79
CA GLN A 376 -32.11 36.37 22.49
C GLN A 376 -31.65 37.05 23.79
N PRO A 377 -30.34 37.23 24.00
CA PRO A 377 -29.82 37.90 25.19
C PRO A 377 -30.24 39.38 25.24
N LEU A 378 -30.42 39.93 26.44
CA LEU A 378 -30.65 41.36 26.64
C LEU A 378 -29.40 42.17 26.22
N PRO A 379 -29.54 43.36 25.60
CA PRO A 379 -28.39 44.13 25.10
C PRO A 379 -27.39 44.52 26.20
N TYR A 380 -27.85 44.74 27.44
CA TYR A 380 -27.01 45.04 28.60
C TYR A 380 -26.09 43.88 29.03
N SER A 381 -26.34 42.65 28.56
CA SER A 381 -25.45 41.49 28.79
C SER A 381 -24.31 41.38 27.77
N VAL A 382 -24.34 42.18 26.70
CA VAL A 382 -23.40 42.10 25.57
C VAL A 382 -22.31 43.19 25.63
N THR A 383 -22.53 44.26 26.40
CA THR A 383 -21.63 45.43 26.50
C THR A 383 -20.31 45.19 27.22
N SER A 384 -20.08 44.00 27.81
CA SER A 384 -18.76 43.57 28.30
C SER A 384 -18.38 42.21 27.73
N LYS A 385 -17.83 42.19 26.50
CA LYS A 385 -17.05 41.05 25.98
C LYS A 385 -16.01 40.70 27.06
N PRO A 386 -16.03 39.50 27.66
CA PRO A 386 -15.04 39.13 28.66
C PRO A 386 -13.69 38.90 27.96
N LYS A 387 -12.79 39.89 28.00
CA LYS A 387 -11.37 39.64 27.76
C LYS A 387 -10.82 38.99 29.03
N SER A 388 -10.72 37.67 29.06
CA SER A 388 -9.97 36.97 30.11
C SER A 388 -8.49 37.37 30.03
N SER A 389 -7.89 37.71 31.17
CA SER A 389 -6.45 37.94 31.24
C SER A 389 -5.68 36.63 31.04
N PRO A 390 -4.46 36.65 30.47
CA PRO A 390 -3.63 35.45 30.30
C PRO A 390 -3.45 34.64 31.59
N LEU A 391 -3.23 35.33 32.71
CA LEU A 391 -3.09 34.73 34.06
C LEU A 391 -4.29 33.87 34.50
N GLN A 392 -5.53 34.28 34.20
CA GLN A 392 -6.72 33.49 34.54
C GLN A 392 -6.91 32.27 33.62
N ILE A 393 -6.28 32.29 32.44
CA ILE A 393 -6.22 31.12 31.56
C ILE A 393 -5.19 30.15 32.13
N GLU A 394 -4.00 30.62 32.51
CA GLU A 394 -2.92 29.79 33.07
C GLU A 394 -3.33 29.05 34.36
N GLU A 395 -3.95 29.72 35.36
CA GLU A 395 -4.37 29.05 36.60
C GLU A 395 -5.35 27.89 36.36
N MET A 396 -6.39 28.10 35.53
CA MET A 396 -7.37 27.05 35.21
C MET A 396 -6.85 26.02 34.21
N GLU A 397 -5.82 26.36 33.44
CA GLU A 397 -5.12 25.43 32.56
C GLU A 397 -4.27 24.46 33.39
N GLN A 398 -3.55 24.96 34.40
CA GLN A 398 -2.69 24.17 35.27
C GLN A 398 -3.46 23.09 36.06
N ASP A 399 -4.62 23.43 36.63
CA ASP A 399 -5.53 22.48 37.30
C ASP A 399 -6.01 21.35 36.36
N ARG A 400 -6.31 21.70 35.10
CA ARG A 400 -6.91 20.79 34.12
C ARG A 400 -5.87 19.93 33.40
N GLU A 401 -4.68 20.47 33.17
CA GLU A 401 -3.54 19.71 32.65
C GLU A 401 -3.03 18.71 33.69
N LEU A 402 -3.08 19.03 35.01
CA LEU A 402 -2.82 18.07 36.08
C LEU A 402 -3.73 16.83 35.97
N SER A 403 -5.04 17.05 35.77
CA SER A 403 -6.04 15.98 35.63
C SER A 403 -5.88 15.15 34.35
N ALA A 404 -5.45 15.76 33.24
CA ALA A 404 -5.15 15.05 32.00
C ALA A 404 -3.79 14.31 32.04
N ALA A 405 -2.83 14.83 32.80
CA ALA A 405 -1.48 14.30 32.94
C ALA A 405 -1.38 13.03 33.79
N ASP A 406 -2.47 12.58 34.41
CA ASP A 406 -2.57 11.33 35.18
C ASP A 406 -3.27 10.18 34.42
N GLN A 407 -3.83 10.43 33.22
CA GLN A 407 -4.50 9.37 32.43
C GLN A 407 -3.50 8.43 31.75
N THR A 408 -3.89 7.18 31.46
CA THR A 408 -3.02 6.21 30.76
C THR A 408 -2.70 6.64 29.32
N PRO A 409 -1.55 6.24 28.74
CA PRO A 409 -1.16 6.66 27.38
C PRO A 409 -2.21 6.35 26.31
N ILE A 410 -2.91 5.23 26.42
CA ILE A 410 -3.93 4.81 25.45
C ILE A 410 -5.18 5.70 25.49
N ILE A 411 -5.58 6.19 26.67
CA ILE A 411 -6.70 7.15 26.82
C ILE A 411 -6.30 8.50 26.25
N ARG A 412 -5.06 8.96 26.50
CA ARG A 412 -4.55 10.21 25.91
C ARG A 412 -4.50 10.13 24.38
N LEU A 413 -4.07 9.01 23.83
CA LEU A 413 -4.05 8.77 22.39
C LEU A 413 -5.47 8.80 21.80
N ALA A 414 -6.44 8.14 22.45
CA ALA A 414 -7.84 8.17 22.04
C ALA A 414 -8.46 9.57 22.09
N LEU A 415 -8.17 10.36 23.13
CA LEU A 415 -8.60 11.76 23.23
C LEU A 415 -7.94 12.65 22.16
N ALA A 416 -6.64 12.50 21.92
CA ALA A 416 -5.92 13.24 20.88
C ALA A 416 -6.46 12.90 19.48
N LEU A 417 -6.76 11.62 19.21
CA LEU A 417 -7.40 11.17 17.98
C LEU A 417 -8.80 11.79 17.82
N TRP A 418 -9.62 11.79 18.87
CA TRP A 418 -10.94 12.41 18.87
C TRP A 418 -10.88 13.92 18.58
N TYR A 419 -9.95 14.65 19.19
CA TYR A 419 -9.76 16.07 18.91
C TYR A 419 -9.25 16.34 17.47
N ALA A 420 -8.38 15.50 16.92
CA ALA A 420 -7.92 15.60 15.53
C ALA A 420 -9.03 15.30 14.51
N VAL A 421 -9.89 14.31 14.79
CA VAL A 421 -11.07 14.00 13.97
C VAL A 421 -12.08 15.15 13.98
N ILE A 422 -12.30 15.80 15.13
CA ILE A 422 -13.18 16.96 15.19
C ILE A 422 -12.58 18.18 14.49
N SER A 423 -11.30 18.50 14.72
CA SER A 423 -10.67 19.69 14.14
C SER A 423 -10.72 19.72 12.61
N HIS A 424 -10.67 18.55 11.96
CA HIS A 424 -10.80 18.39 10.51
C HIS A 424 -12.06 17.63 10.07
N SER A 425 -13.18 17.81 10.78
CA SER A 425 -14.44 17.10 10.47
C SER A 425 -15.01 17.36 9.05
N GLU A 426 -14.57 18.41 8.36
CA GLU A 426 -14.88 18.61 6.93
C GLU A 426 -14.28 17.50 6.04
N LEU A 427 -13.04 17.09 6.31
CA LEU A 427 -12.35 16.01 5.59
C LEU A 427 -12.98 14.65 5.89
N VAL A 428 -13.49 14.47 7.11
CA VAL A 428 -14.24 13.27 7.53
C VAL A 428 -15.56 13.17 6.74
N CYS A 429 -16.25 14.29 6.51
CA CYS A 429 -17.45 14.32 5.67
C CYS A 429 -17.11 13.94 4.21
N TYR A 430 -16.04 14.51 3.64
CA TYR A 430 -15.61 14.19 2.27
C TYR A 430 -15.19 12.72 2.12
N PHE A 431 -14.40 12.19 3.06
CA PHE A 431 -14.03 10.77 3.08
C PHE A 431 -15.28 9.87 3.14
N MET A 432 -16.28 10.22 3.96
CA MET A 432 -17.53 9.47 4.03
C MET A 432 -18.32 9.52 2.71
N VAL A 433 -18.32 10.65 1.98
CA VAL A 433 -18.88 10.73 0.62
C VAL A 433 -18.16 9.80 -0.35
N PHE A 434 -16.82 9.69 -0.28
CA PHE A 434 -16.06 8.79 -1.15
C PHE A 434 -16.36 7.31 -0.84
N VAL A 435 -16.43 6.93 0.44
CA VAL A 435 -16.84 5.59 0.87
C VAL A 435 -18.29 5.28 0.47
N HIS A 436 -19.19 6.26 0.56
CA HIS A 436 -20.58 6.14 0.12
C HIS A 436 -20.67 5.88 -1.38
N GLN A 437 -19.99 6.65 -2.23
CA GLN A 437 -19.93 6.40 -3.68
C GLN A 437 -19.29 5.04 -4.02
N MET A 438 -18.21 4.68 -3.32
CA MET A 438 -17.48 3.42 -3.55
C MET A 438 -18.31 2.18 -3.21
N LYS A 439 -19.30 2.29 -2.30
CA LYS A 439 -20.22 1.18 -1.96
C LYS A 439 -21.57 1.28 -2.66
N SER A 440 -22.05 2.49 -2.91
CA SER A 440 -23.25 2.77 -3.71
C SER A 440 -22.82 3.31 -5.07
N ALA A 441 -22.28 2.45 -5.94
CA ALA A 441 -21.82 2.82 -7.28
C ALA A 441 -23.01 3.04 -8.23
N THR A 442 -23.73 4.16 -8.06
CA THR A 442 -25.01 4.45 -8.73
C THR A 442 -25.07 5.89 -9.24
N VAL A 443 -26.03 6.20 -10.10
CA VAL A 443 -26.23 7.56 -10.64
C VAL A 443 -26.79 8.51 -9.57
N LEU A 444 -27.60 8.03 -8.63
CA LEU A 444 -28.14 8.85 -7.53
C LEU A 444 -27.09 9.27 -6.48
N SER A 445 -26.00 8.53 -6.30
CA SER A 445 -24.91 8.93 -5.41
C SER A 445 -23.91 9.88 -6.07
N LEU A 446 -23.70 9.74 -7.38
CA LEU A 446 -22.64 10.42 -8.15
C LEU A 446 -22.59 11.96 -8.01
N PRO A 447 -23.70 12.71 -7.86
CA PRO A 447 -23.64 14.15 -7.62
C PRO A 447 -22.98 14.55 -6.28
N LEU A 448 -22.94 13.68 -5.28
CA LEU A 448 -22.28 13.96 -3.99
C LEU A 448 -20.77 14.22 -4.15
N PRO A 449 -19.95 13.29 -4.69
CA PRO A 449 -18.53 13.54 -4.91
C PRO A 449 -18.27 14.65 -5.94
N LEU A 450 -19.13 14.81 -6.97
CA LEU A 450 -19.01 15.94 -7.90
C LEU A 450 -19.16 17.30 -7.18
N MET A 451 -20.15 17.46 -6.30
CA MET A 451 -20.30 18.68 -5.50
C MET A 451 -19.10 18.91 -4.57
N VAL A 452 -18.50 17.85 -4.01
CA VAL A 452 -17.29 17.96 -3.18
C VAL A 452 -16.09 18.45 -4.00
N PHE A 453 -15.80 17.86 -5.16
CA PHE A 453 -14.61 18.18 -5.95
C PHE A 453 -14.72 19.45 -6.82
N LEU A 454 -15.92 19.79 -7.30
CA LEU A 454 -16.12 20.94 -8.21
C LEU A 454 -16.58 22.21 -7.49
N TRP A 455 -17.04 22.11 -6.23
CA TRP A 455 -17.52 23.26 -5.46
C TRP A 455 -16.94 23.30 -4.04
N GLY A 456 -17.21 22.28 -3.21
CA GLY A 456 -16.87 22.32 -1.77
C GLY A 456 -15.38 22.49 -1.47
N THR A 457 -14.52 21.75 -2.18
CA THR A 457 -13.05 21.79 -1.95
C THR A 457 -12.36 22.99 -2.59
N LEU A 458 -12.98 23.64 -3.59
CA LEU A 458 -12.41 24.78 -4.31
C LEU A 458 -12.78 26.14 -3.72
N THR A 459 -13.79 26.24 -2.84
CA THR A 459 -14.14 27.52 -2.18
C THR A 459 -13.06 28.00 -1.20
N VAL A 460 -12.60 29.23 -1.40
CA VAL A 460 -11.72 29.97 -0.46
C VAL A 460 -12.59 30.81 0.50
N PRO A 461 -12.31 30.85 1.82
CA PRO A 461 -11.40 29.98 2.56
C PRO A 461 -12.02 28.64 2.98
N ARG A 462 -13.36 28.55 3.03
CA ARG A 462 -14.12 27.39 3.53
C ARG A 462 -15.42 27.15 2.74
N PRO A 463 -16.01 25.94 2.76
CA PRO A 463 -17.27 25.65 2.09
C PRO A 463 -18.43 26.47 2.66
N SER A 464 -19.26 27.00 1.76
CA SER A 464 -20.38 27.87 2.12
C SER A 464 -21.48 27.15 2.92
N LYS A 465 -22.27 27.91 3.68
CA LYS A 465 -23.54 27.44 4.29
C LYS A 465 -24.48 26.80 3.26
N LEU A 466 -24.50 27.34 2.02
CA LEU A 466 -25.34 26.82 0.94
C LEU A 466 -24.92 25.40 0.55
N PHE A 467 -23.62 25.15 0.38
CA PHE A 467 -23.06 23.82 0.09
C PHE A 467 -23.50 22.76 1.10
N TRP A 468 -23.36 23.05 2.41
CA TRP A 468 -23.76 22.10 3.45
C TRP A 468 -25.28 21.89 3.54
N VAL A 469 -26.08 22.93 3.30
CA VAL A 469 -27.54 22.80 3.25
C VAL A 469 -27.98 21.98 2.03
N THR A 470 -27.39 22.20 0.85
CA THR A 470 -27.69 21.41 -0.35
C THR A 470 -27.24 19.96 -0.20
N MET A 471 -26.09 19.68 0.42
CA MET A 471 -25.66 18.31 0.72
C MET A 471 -26.66 17.58 1.62
N ILE A 472 -27.11 18.20 2.71
CA ILE A 472 -28.07 17.59 3.65
C ILE A 472 -29.42 17.35 2.96
N ALA A 473 -29.95 18.36 2.26
CA ALA A 473 -31.23 18.22 1.57
C ALA A 473 -31.16 17.12 0.49
N TYR A 474 -30.03 16.98 -0.21
CA TYR A 474 -29.84 15.96 -1.22
C TYR A 474 -29.76 14.55 -0.63
N THR A 475 -29.05 14.34 0.48
CA THR A 475 -29.01 13.02 1.14
C THR A 475 -30.35 12.65 1.78
N GLU A 476 -31.06 13.61 2.39
CA GLU A 476 -32.44 13.41 2.88
C GLU A 476 -33.38 12.96 1.74
N VAL A 477 -33.35 13.64 0.60
CA VAL A 477 -34.15 13.29 -0.59
C VAL A 477 -33.78 11.91 -1.14
N ILE A 478 -32.48 11.55 -1.20
CA ILE A 478 -32.06 10.21 -1.63
C ILE A 478 -32.55 9.11 -0.70
N VAL A 479 -32.50 9.31 0.62
CA VAL A 479 -33.00 8.32 1.59
C VAL A 479 -34.50 8.09 1.40
N VAL A 480 -35.28 9.17 1.24
CA VAL A 480 -36.72 9.09 0.95
C VAL A 480 -36.98 8.36 -0.37
N ILE A 481 -36.29 8.72 -1.45
CA ILE A 481 -36.39 8.07 -2.76
C ILE A 481 -36.07 6.57 -2.65
N LYS A 482 -34.89 6.21 -2.14
CA LYS A 482 -34.47 4.80 -1.99
C LYS A 482 -35.47 3.99 -1.17
N SER A 483 -36.03 4.57 -0.11
CA SER A 483 -37.05 3.96 0.74
C SER A 483 -38.36 3.72 0.00
N MET A 484 -38.87 4.74 -0.72
CA MET A 484 -40.10 4.64 -1.55
C MET A 484 -40.04 3.53 -2.61
N PHE A 485 -38.85 3.16 -3.06
CA PHE A 485 -38.69 2.16 -4.11
C PHE A 485 -38.26 0.76 -3.61
N GLN A 486 -38.21 0.50 -2.29
CA GLN A 486 -37.99 -0.86 -1.77
C GLN A 486 -39.24 -1.76 -1.86
N PHE A 487 -40.43 -1.21 -2.13
CA PHE A 487 -41.67 -1.98 -2.18
C PHE A 487 -41.66 -3.03 -3.31
N GLU A 488 -42.15 -4.22 -3.01
CA GLU A 488 -42.36 -5.32 -3.96
C GLU A 488 -43.46 -5.05 -5.00
N LEU A 489 -44.29 -4.02 -4.77
CA LEU A 489 -45.33 -3.54 -5.68
C LEU A 489 -44.80 -3.21 -7.09
N LEU A 490 -43.53 -2.84 -7.18
CA LEU A 490 -42.92 -2.36 -8.42
C LEU A 490 -42.55 -3.55 -9.33
N PRO A 491 -42.98 -3.59 -10.60
CA PRO A 491 -42.76 -4.76 -11.48
C PRO A 491 -41.29 -5.19 -11.60
N TRP A 492 -40.36 -4.25 -11.50
CA TRP A 492 -38.91 -4.49 -11.57
C TRP A 492 -38.28 -5.01 -10.27
N ASN A 493 -39.03 -5.06 -9.16
CA ASN A 493 -38.57 -5.61 -7.87
C ASN A 493 -39.05 -7.05 -7.63
N GLN A 494 -39.89 -7.60 -8.52
CA GLN A 494 -40.52 -8.92 -8.36
C GLN A 494 -39.59 -10.09 -8.73
N GLN A 495 -38.53 -9.84 -9.50
CA GLN A 495 -37.58 -10.86 -9.95
C GLN A 495 -36.15 -10.48 -9.55
N ALA A 496 -35.40 -11.44 -9.01
CA ALA A 496 -33.99 -11.25 -8.70
C ALA A 496 -33.15 -11.28 -10.00
N VAL A 497 -32.53 -10.15 -10.35
CA VAL A 497 -31.69 -10.03 -11.55
C VAL A 497 -30.26 -10.44 -11.23
N ALA A 498 -29.70 -11.36 -12.03
CA ALA A 498 -28.33 -11.86 -11.86
C ALA A 498 -27.27 -10.75 -11.92
N ASP A 499 -26.14 -10.97 -11.24
CA ASP A 499 -25.12 -9.93 -11.03
C ASP A 499 -24.32 -9.53 -12.29
N HIS A 500 -24.32 -10.38 -13.33
CA HIS A 500 -23.61 -10.17 -14.59
C HIS A 500 -24.23 -9.09 -15.50
N VAL A 501 -25.35 -8.47 -15.12
CA VAL A 501 -25.99 -7.37 -15.86
C VAL A 501 -25.77 -6.05 -15.12
N PRO A 502 -24.68 -5.29 -15.38
CA PRO A 502 -24.42 -4.04 -14.68
C PRO A 502 -25.42 -2.92 -15.05
N PHE A 503 -25.90 -2.88 -16.30
CA PHE A 503 -26.77 -1.82 -16.83
C PHE A 503 -28.28 -2.01 -16.63
N TYR A 504 -28.69 -2.88 -15.70
CA TYR A 504 -30.10 -3.00 -15.35
C TYR A 504 -30.63 -1.65 -14.81
N PRO A 505 -31.69 -1.03 -15.37
CA PRO A 505 -32.03 0.37 -15.07
C PRO A 505 -32.23 0.70 -13.58
N PRO A 506 -32.94 -0.11 -12.77
CA PRO A 506 -32.99 0.09 -11.31
C PRO A 506 -31.62 -0.01 -10.62
N ARG A 507 -30.72 -0.87 -11.10
CA ARG A 507 -29.37 -1.07 -10.53
C ARG A 507 -28.47 0.14 -10.79
N ILE A 508 -28.40 0.63 -12.03
CA ILE A 508 -27.57 1.80 -12.39
C ILE A 508 -28.10 3.10 -11.76
N ILE A 509 -29.42 3.32 -11.73
CA ILE A 509 -29.99 4.50 -11.06
C ILE A 509 -29.74 4.41 -9.53
N GLY A 510 -29.76 3.19 -8.95
CA GLY A 510 -29.48 2.95 -7.54
C GLY A 510 -30.72 2.76 -6.68
N VAL A 511 -31.70 2.09 -7.27
CA VAL A 511 -33.07 1.91 -6.79
C VAL A 511 -33.45 0.43 -6.64
N GLU A 512 -32.51 -0.46 -6.92
CA GLU A 512 -32.61 -1.90 -6.74
C GLU A 512 -32.89 -2.28 -5.27
N ARG A 513 -33.79 -3.23 -5.06
CA ARG A 513 -34.12 -3.77 -3.73
C ARG A 513 -32.92 -4.52 -3.13
N LYS A 514 -32.41 -4.06 -1.98
CA LYS A 514 -31.28 -4.70 -1.27
C LYS A 514 -31.47 -4.67 0.25
N PRO A 515 -31.07 -5.71 0.99
CA PRO A 515 -30.99 -5.63 2.45
C PRO A 515 -29.97 -4.54 2.84
N ASN A 516 -30.29 -3.74 3.87
CA ASN A 516 -29.46 -2.63 4.36
C ASN A 516 -29.20 -1.48 3.36
N TYR A 517 -30.07 -1.27 2.37
CA TYR A 517 -29.92 -0.29 1.28
C TYR A 517 -29.57 1.16 1.71
N ALA A 518 -29.99 1.60 2.91
CA ALA A 518 -29.79 2.98 3.41
C ALA A 518 -28.68 3.13 4.45
N ALA A 519 -27.95 2.06 4.82
CA ALA A 519 -27.02 2.11 5.95
C ALA A 519 -25.90 3.17 5.78
N TYR A 520 -25.31 3.25 4.59
CA TYR A 520 -24.29 4.25 4.26
C TYR A 520 -24.87 5.67 4.11
N ASP A 521 -26.10 5.82 3.63
CA ASP A 521 -26.77 7.12 3.52
C ASP A 521 -27.08 7.70 4.91
N LEU A 522 -27.58 6.87 5.83
CA LEU A 522 -27.85 7.27 7.23
C LEU A 522 -26.57 7.61 7.99
N LEU A 523 -25.48 6.85 7.77
CA LEU A 523 -24.17 7.14 8.36
C LEU A 523 -23.58 8.46 7.83
N LEU A 524 -23.69 8.72 6.52
CA LEU A 524 -23.30 10.00 5.92
C LEU A 524 -24.13 11.16 6.49
N LEU A 525 -25.45 10.99 6.60
CA LEU A 525 -26.34 11.99 7.18
C LEU A 525 -25.98 12.30 8.63
N LEU A 526 -25.72 11.29 9.46
CA LEU A 526 -25.25 11.47 10.85
C LEU A 526 -23.96 12.31 10.93
N ILE A 527 -22.97 12.00 10.09
CA ILE A 527 -21.67 12.69 10.07
C ILE A 527 -21.81 14.14 9.60
N VAL A 528 -22.60 14.41 8.55
CA VAL A 528 -22.83 15.77 8.06
C VAL A 528 -23.66 16.60 9.05
N PHE A 529 -24.64 16.00 9.75
CA PHE A 529 -25.34 16.68 10.85
C PHE A 529 -24.43 16.97 12.05
N PHE A 530 -23.49 16.08 12.37
CA PHE A 530 -22.46 16.32 13.38
C PHE A 530 -21.56 17.50 13.01
N HIS A 531 -21.06 17.55 11.76
CA HIS A 531 -20.28 18.69 11.26
C HIS A 531 -21.08 20.00 11.29
N ARG A 532 -22.36 19.98 10.87
CA ARG A 532 -23.27 21.13 11.00
C ARG A 532 -23.46 21.58 12.46
N SER A 533 -23.51 20.65 13.40
CA SER A 533 -23.58 20.96 14.85
C SER A 533 -22.32 21.69 15.31
N MET A 534 -21.15 21.20 14.88
CA MET A 534 -19.85 21.83 15.18
C MET A 534 -19.73 23.23 14.58
N LEU A 535 -20.05 23.43 13.29
CA LEU A 535 -20.07 24.75 12.65
C LEU A 535 -21.02 25.75 13.35
N LYS A 536 -22.17 25.29 13.84
CA LYS A 536 -23.08 26.12 14.65
C LYS A 536 -22.48 26.49 16.00
N SER A 537 -21.81 25.56 16.67
CA SER A 537 -21.20 25.78 17.99
C SER A 537 -20.05 26.81 17.96
N LEU A 538 -19.35 26.91 16.83
CA LEU A 538 -18.27 27.88 16.57
C LEU A 538 -18.75 29.16 15.86
N GLY A 539 -20.05 29.33 15.61
CA GLY A 539 -20.63 30.50 14.93
C GLY A 539 -20.44 30.60 13.42
N LEU A 540 -19.71 29.66 12.81
CA LEU A 540 -19.38 29.60 11.37
C LEU A 540 -20.60 29.32 10.45
N TRP A 541 -21.80 29.12 10.99
CA TRP A 541 -23.03 28.79 10.24
C TRP A 541 -23.88 30.02 9.83
N LYS A 542 -23.37 31.24 9.97
CA LYS A 542 -24.07 32.50 9.60
C LYS A 542 -23.50 33.10 8.31
N THR A 543 -24.36 33.77 7.55
CA THR A 543 -24.01 34.52 6.33
C THR A 543 -23.68 35.97 6.67
N VAL A 544 -22.71 36.59 5.97
CA VAL A 544 -22.23 37.95 6.28
C VAL A 544 -23.37 38.99 6.24
N ASP A 545 -24.34 38.81 5.35
CA ASP A 545 -25.54 39.65 5.22
C ASP A 545 -26.43 39.66 6.48
N ASP A 546 -26.42 38.58 7.28
CA ASP A 546 -27.17 38.51 8.56
C ASP A 546 -26.50 39.33 9.69
N VAL A 547 -25.23 39.70 9.51
CA VAL A 547 -24.42 40.49 10.45
C VAL A 547 -24.49 41.97 10.10
N SER A 548 -24.35 42.32 8.81
CA SER A 548 -24.52 43.69 8.30
C SER A 548 -25.88 44.29 8.71
N LYS A 549 -26.97 43.51 8.64
CA LYS A 549 -28.32 43.93 9.08
C LYS A 549 -28.50 44.11 10.60
N LYS A 550 -27.44 44.00 11.41
CA LYS A 550 -27.54 43.99 12.89
C LYS A 550 -26.53 44.88 13.63
N MET A 551 -25.69 45.64 12.93
CA MET A 551 -24.87 46.68 13.55
C MET A 551 -25.46 48.07 13.25
N PRO A 552 -25.61 48.95 14.25
CA PRO A 552 -25.75 50.38 14.00
C PRO A 552 -24.43 50.90 13.40
N GLU A 553 -24.53 51.76 12.38
CA GLU A 553 -23.36 52.44 11.81
C GLU A 553 -22.67 53.30 12.89
N MET A 554 -21.37 53.09 13.09
CA MET A 554 -20.51 53.95 13.91
C MET A 554 -19.44 54.53 12.98
N SER A 555 -19.57 55.82 12.68
CA SER A 555 -18.72 56.56 11.75
C SER A 555 -17.32 56.84 12.29
N SER A 556 -16.29 56.70 11.44
CA SER A 556 -15.01 57.44 11.47
C SER A 556 -14.14 57.00 10.27
N PRO A 557 -13.08 57.74 9.90
CA PRO A 557 -13.18 59.02 9.20
C PRO A 557 -12.55 58.96 7.80
N GLU A 558 -12.91 59.91 6.94
CA GLU A 558 -12.35 60.04 5.59
C GLU A 558 -10.84 60.35 5.62
N THR A 559 -10.06 59.74 4.72
CA THR A 559 -8.81 60.33 4.22
C THR A 559 -8.75 60.21 2.70
N THR A 560 -8.63 61.36 2.06
CA THR A 560 -8.59 61.58 0.61
C THR A 560 -7.35 60.95 -0.05
N TYR A 561 -7.44 60.48 -1.30
CA TYR A 561 -6.73 61.08 -2.45
C TYR A 561 -6.89 60.33 -3.81
N THR A 562 -7.41 61.08 -4.78
CA THR A 562 -7.19 61.06 -6.26
C THR A 562 -7.61 59.88 -7.16
N ASN A 563 -8.41 60.27 -8.16
CA ASN A 563 -8.94 59.50 -9.28
C ASN A 563 -7.94 59.25 -10.41
N ASP A 564 -8.20 58.22 -11.23
CA ASP A 564 -8.52 58.31 -12.67
C ASP A 564 -9.03 56.91 -13.13
N THR A 565 -9.96 56.70 -14.06
CA THR A 565 -10.41 57.49 -15.23
C THR A 565 -11.93 57.33 -15.52
N LYS A 566 -12.46 58.09 -16.50
CA LYS A 566 -13.89 58.34 -16.80
C LYS A 566 -14.60 57.27 -17.65
N SER A 567 -15.94 57.17 -17.49
CA SER A 567 -16.89 57.34 -18.62
C SER A 567 -18.32 57.67 -18.12
N ASP A 568 -18.98 58.63 -18.77
CA ASP A 568 -20.22 59.29 -18.31
C ASP A 568 -21.53 58.48 -18.41
N THR A 569 -22.52 58.84 -17.59
CA THR A 569 -23.87 59.29 -18.04
C THR A 569 -24.57 60.05 -16.90
N GLN A 570 -25.13 61.23 -17.19
CA GLN A 570 -25.81 62.11 -16.22
C GLN A 570 -27.27 61.70 -15.96
N VAL A 571 -27.77 61.96 -14.75
CA VAL A 571 -29.21 62.19 -14.49
C VAL A 571 -29.39 63.45 -13.65
N ILE A 572 -30.29 64.32 -14.08
CA ILE A 572 -30.55 65.63 -13.48
C ILE A 572 -31.49 65.49 -12.28
N VAL A 573 -31.15 66.12 -11.15
CA VAL A 573 -32.05 66.29 -10.00
C VAL A 573 -32.67 67.67 -10.03
N LYS A 574 -33.98 67.75 -9.75
CA LYS A 574 -34.67 68.97 -9.31
C LYS A 574 -35.43 68.68 -8.02
N GLU A 575 -35.36 69.62 -7.08
CA GLU A 575 -35.95 69.51 -5.74
C GLU A 575 -37.48 69.70 -5.75
N GLY A 576 -38.18 69.15 -4.74
CA GLY A 576 -39.63 69.34 -4.62
C GLY A 576 -40.36 68.52 -3.53
N THR A 577 -40.12 68.84 -2.26
CA THR A 577 -41.13 68.96 -1.18
C THR A 577 -42.21 67.85 -0.97
N ILE A 578 -42.05 67.10 0.13
CA ILE A 578 -43.09 66.54 1.05
C ILE A 578 -44.26 65.73 0.45
N GLY A 579 -44.34 64.44 0.82
CA GLY A 579 -45.61 63.70 0.85
C GLY A 579 -45.49 62.21 0.53
N ASN A 580 -46.05 61.35 1.38
CA ASN A 580 -46.06 59.89 1.20
C ASN A 580 -46.55 59.46 -0.20
N SER A 581 -45.75 58.66 -0.91
CA SER A 581 -46.21 57.92 -2.09
C SER A 581 -46.06 56.42 -1.87
N VAL A 582 -47.19 55.71 -1.86
CA VAL A 582 -47.24 54.26 -2.00
C VAL A 582 -47.04 53.97 -3.49
N VAL A 583 -45.96 53.27 -3.84
CA VAL A 583 -45.71 52.84 -5.22
C VAL A 583 -46.62 51.67 -5.56
N VAL A 584 -47.78 51.97 -6.14
CA VAL A 584 -48.65 50.96 -6.76
C VAL A 584 -48.07 50.62 -8.13
N VAL A 585 -47.51 49.42 -8.27
CA VAL A 585 -47.05 48.90 -9.56
C VAL A 585 -48.25 48.32 -10.31
N SER A 586 -48.77 49.07 -11.29
CA SER A 586 -49.73 48.55 -12.26
C SER A 586 -49.01 47.76 -13.35
N GLN A 587 -49.22 46.44 -13.38
CA GLN A 587 -48.83 45.61 -14.54
C GLN A 587 -49.89 45.76 -15.63
N SER A 588 -49.49 46.31 -16.78
CA SER A 588 -50.21 46.10 -18.04
C SER A 588 -49.66 44.83 -18.71
N PRO A 589 -50.52 43.98 -19.31
CA PRO A 589 -50.05 42.91 -20.17
C PRO A 589 -49.57 43.51 -21.50
N VAL A 590 -48.36 43.15 -21.93
CA VAL A 590 -47.86 43.41 -23.28
C VAL A 590 -47.55 42.06 -23.92
N ASP A 591 -48.00 41.86 -25.15
CA ASP A 591 -48.01 40.54 -25.79
C ASP A 591 -46.61 39.97 -26.05
N ASN A 592 -46.48 38.67 -25.80
CA ASN A 592 -45.26 37.90 -26.06
C ASN A 592 -45.21 37.49 -27.54
N CYS A 593 -44.19 37.92 -28.30
CA CYS A 593 -43.62 37.11 -29.40
C CYS A 593 -42.23 37.50 -29.96
N GLU A 594 -41.76 38.76 -29.90
CA GLU A 594 -40.62 39.18 -30.76
C GLU A 594 -39.21 39.29 -30.11
N TYR A 595 -39.00 38.94 -28.84
CA TYR A 595 -37.68 39.12 -28.16
C TYR A 595 -36.98 37.86 -27.63
N PHE A 596 -37.31 36.67 -28.16
CA PHE A 596 -36.70 35.41 -27.70
C PHE A 596 -35.16 35.27 -27.82
N PRO A 597 -34.43 35.84 -28.81
CA PRO A 597 -32.98 35.66 -28.88
C PRO A 597 -32.19 36.57 -27.90
N GLY A 598 -32.78 37.68 -27.43
CA GLY A 598 -32.10 38.63 -26.53
C GLY A 598 -32.17 38.26 -25.04
N ILE A 599 -33.22 37.54 -24.63
CA ILE A 599 -33.44 37.16 -23.23
C ILE A 599 -32.45 36.06 -22.79
N ILE A 600 -32.07 35.15 -23.68
CA ILE A 600 -31.15 34.04 -23.37
C ILE A 600 -29.77 34.55 -22.90
N PRO A 601 -29.04 35.44 -23.61
CA PRO A 601 -27.76 35.95 -23.13
C PRO A 601 -27.87 36.83 -21.88
N LEU A 602 -28.94 37.60 -21.71
CA LEU A 602 -29.18 38.41 -20.49
C LEU A 602 -29.51 37.54 -19.27
N THR A 603 -30.23 36.44 -19.48
CA THR A 603 -30.55 35.47 -18.43
C THR A 603 -29.33 34.62 -18.09
N ALA A 604 -28.59 34.15 -19.11
CA ALA A 604 -27.32 33.44 -18.94
C ALA A 604 -26.30 34.31 -18.18
N THR A 605 -26.11 35.57 -18.54
CA THR A 605 -25.20 36.47 -17.80
C THR A 605 -25.64 36.72 -16.36
N LYS A 606 -26.96 36.78 -16.07
CA LYS A 606 -27.49 36.88 -14.70
C LYS A 606 -27.22 35.63 -13.85
N TYR A 607 -27.27 34.43 -14.44
CA TYR A 607 -26.97 33.17 -13.73
C TYR A 607 -25.48 32.78 -13.74
N LEU A 608 -24.70 33.25 -14.72
CA LEU A 608 -23.24 33.06 -14.77
C LEU A 608 -22.48 34.11 -13.97
N SER A 609 -23.05 35.27 -13.63
CA SER A 609 -22.30 36.31 -12.88
C SER A 609 -21.77 35.83 -11.52
N PRO A 610 -22.48 35.01 -10.71
CA PRO A 610 -21.91 34.46 -9.48
C PRO A 610 -20.82 33.41 -9.75
N ALA A 611 -20.96 32.63 -10.82
CA ALA A 611 -19.95 31.65 -11.24
C ALA A 611 -18.68 32.34 -11.76
N LYS A 612 -18.81 33.42 -12.54
CA LYS A 612 -17.70 34.27 -12.97
C LYS A 612 -17.00 34.91 -11.78
N GLY A 613 -17.76 35.40 -10.80
CA GLY A 613 -17.21 35.90 -9.53
C GLY A 613 -16.39 34.83 -8.81
N PHE A 614 -16.95 33.63 -8.62
CA PHE A 614 -16.26 32.49 -8.01
C PHE A 614 -14.94 32.13 -8.72
N PHE A 615 -14.93 32.03 -10.06
CA PHE A 615 -13.70 31.71 -10.78
C PHE A 615 -12.66 32.83 -10.70
N MET A 616 -13.06 34.10 -10.73
CA MET A 616 -12.13 35.22 -10.53
C MET A 616 -11.50 35.19 -9.13
N THR A 617 -12.29 34.97 -8.08
CA THR A 617 -11.78 34.80 -6.70
C THR A 617 -10.86 33.58 -6.54
N LEU A 618 -11.04 32.54 -7.35
CA LEU A 618 -10.18 31.34 -7.33
C LEU A 618 -8.83 31.58 -8.04
N LEU A 619 -8.85 32.29 -9.18
CA LEU A 619 -7.66 32.66 -9.95
C LEU A 619 -6.79 33.67 -9.20
N GLU A 620 -7.41 34.75 -8.72
CA GLU A 620 -6.76 35.90 -8.08
C GLU A 620 -7.39 36.19 -6.70
N PRO A 621 -7.11 35.35 -5.69
CA PRO A 621 -7.52 35.60 -4.31
C PRO A 621 -6.71 36.77 -3.72
N SER A 622 -7.37 37.61 -2.91
CA SER A 622 -6.73 38.76 -2.25
C SER A 622 -5.63 38.36 -1.25
N VAL A 623 -5.69 37.13 -0.74
CA VAL A 623 -4.70 36.54 0.17
C VAL A 623 -4.55 35.07 -0.18
N ARG A 624 -3.32 34.60 -0.34
CA ARG A 624 -3.00 33.22 -0.70
C ARG A 624 -1.84 32.71 0.17
N VAL A 625 -1.99 31.48 0.66
CA VAL A 625 -0.95 30.74 1.38
C VAL A 625 -0.41 29.68 0.43
N THR A 626 0.84 29.81 -0.02
CA THR A 626 1.42 28.83 -0.95
C THR A 626 1.75 27.51 -0.24
N ALA A 627 1.65 26.40 -0.98
CA ALA A 627 1.98 25.07 -0.47
C ALA A 627 2.48 24.18 -1.61
N ASP A 628 3.41 23.27 -1.34
CA ASP A 628 3.84 22.23 -2.28
C ASP A 628 3.33 20.86 -1.83
N VAL A 629 2.33 20.35 -2.56
CA VAL A 629 1.66 19.06 -2.28
C VAL A 629 1.90 18.05 -3.42
N TYR A 630 2.67 18.44 -4.45
CA TYR A 630 2.85 17.63 -5.66
C TYR A 630 3.48 16.26 -5.38
N ALA A 631 4.43 16.16 -4.44
CA ALA A 631 5.04 14.89 -4.06
C ALA A 631 4.01 13.85 -3.57
N TYR A 632 3.00 14.30 -2.80
CA TYR A 632 1.90 13.43 -2.33
C TYR A 632 0.95 13.06 -3.47
N MET A 633 0.66 13.99 -4.38
CA MET A 633 -0.16 13.75 -5.57
C MET A 633 0.49 12.70 -6.49
N PHE A 634 1.78 12.85 -6.79
CA PHE A 634 2.55 11.87 -7.56
C PHE A 634 2.56 10.50 -6.87
N PHE A 635 2.71 10.44 -5.54
CA PHE A 635 2.66 9.17 -4.81
C PHE A 635 1.30 8.48 -4.93
N CYS A 636 0.18 9.21 -4.85
CA CYS A 636 -1.15 8.65 -5.12
C CYS A 636 -1.25 8.07 -6.53
N ASP A 637 -0.73 8.76 -7.55
CA ASP A 637 -0.81 8.29 -8.93
C ASP A 637 0.16 7.17 -9.30
N PHE A 638 1.33 7.12 -8.65
CA PHE A 638 2.23 5.97 -8.69
C PHE A 638 1.61 4.73 -8.02
N PHE A 639 0.95 4.89 -6.87
CA PHE A 639 0.20 3.80 -6.24
C PHE A 639 -0.95 3.32 -7.13
N ASN A 640 -1.72 4.24 -7.74
CA ASN A 640 -2.76 3.89 -8.71
C ASN A 640 -2.20 3.12 -9.92
N PHE A 641 -1.02 3.49 -10.42
CA PHE A 641 -0.35 2.78 -11.51
C PHE A 641 0.02 1.33 -11.10
N LEU A 642 0.53 1.12 -9.88
CA LEU A 642 0.76 -0.22 -9.33
C LEU A 642 -0.53 -1.03 -9.15
N VAL A 643 -1.62 -0.39 -8.69
CA VAL A 643 -2.94 -1.05 -8.55
C VAL A 643 -3.49 -1.50 -9.91
N VAL A 644 -3.24 -0.75 -10.99
CA VAL A 644 -3.60 -1.17 -12.36
C VAL A 644 -2.77 -2.39 -12.79
N ILE A 645 -1.44 -2.36 -12.60
CA ILE A 645 -0.54 -3.46 -12.99
C ILE A 645 -0.88 -4.75 -12.24
N PHE A 646 -0.93 -4.73 -10.91
CA PHE A 646 -1.25 -5.93 -10.13
C PHE A 646 -2.73 -6.34 -10.22
N GLY A 647 -3.61 -5.39 -10.51
CA GLY A 647 -5.05 -5.59 -10.63
C GLY A 647 -5.56 -5.88 -12.05
N PHE A 648 -4.68 -6.06 -13.05
CA PHE A 648 -5.03 -6.18 -14.48
C PHE A 648 -6.19 -7.15 -14.76
N ALA A 649 -6.26 -8.30 -14.08
CA ALA A 649 -7.34 -9.29 -14.21
C ALA A 649 -8.74 -8.73 -13.81
N SER A 650 -8.80 -7.77 -12.88
CA SER A 650 -10.03 -7.07 -12.49
C SER A 650 -10.43 -5.94 -13.45
N PHE A 651 -9.55 -5.52 -14.35
CA PHE A 651 -9.81 -4.51 -15.39
C PHE A 651 -10.05 -5.14 -16.78
N GLY A 652 -10.00 -6.47 -16.87
CA GLY A 652 -10.33 -7.25 -18.07
C GLY A 652 -11.76 -7.84 -18.06
N SER A 653 -12.12 -8.47 -19.17
CA SER A 653 -13.39 -9.22 -19.33
C SER A 653 -13.42 -10.51 -18.50
N GLN A 654 -14.63 -11.04 -18.24
CA GLN A 654 -14.83 -12.18 -17.33
C GLN A 654 -14.07 -13.48 -17.69
N GLN A 655 -13.61 -13.64 -18.93
CA GLN A 655 -12.98 -14.88 -19.42
C GLN A 655 -11.65 -15.24 -18.75
N GLY A 656 -10.99 -14.32 -18.05
CA GLY A 656 -9.67 -14.53 -17.44
C GLY A 656 -9.63 -14.53 -15.91
N ASP A 657 -10.61 -15.16 -15.26
CA ASP A 657 -10.60 -15.37 -13.80
C ASP A 657 -9.51 -16.37 -13.34
N GLY A 658 -8.88 -17.12 -14.27
CA GLY A 658 -7.72 -17.98 -14.02
C GLY A 658 -6.39 -17.26 -13.73
N GLY A 659 -6.44 -15.95 -13.47
CA GLY A 659 -5.28 -15.15 -13.06
C GLY A 659 -4.25 -14.92 -14.16
N VAL A 660 -3.04 -14.50 -13.75
CA VAL A 660 -1.94 -14.11 -14.67
C VAL A 660 -1.54 -15.25 -15.62
N SER A 661 -1.56 -16.49 -15.13
CA SER A 661 -1.21 -17.70 -15.88
C SER A 661 -2.06 -17.88 -17.14
N GLN A 662 -3.38 -17.76 -17.03
CA GLN A 662 -4.28 -17.99 -18.17
C GLN A 662 -4.05 -16.96 -19.29
N TYR A 663 -3.76 -15.70 -18.95
CA TYR A 663 -3.45 -14.67 -19.95
C TYR A 663 -2.08 -14.86 -20.63
N PHE A 664 -1.09 -15.42 -19.93
CA PHE A 664 0.17 -15.84 -20.54
C PHE A 664 0.02 -17.08 -21.43
N GLU A 665 -0.81 -18.05 -21.03
CA GLU A 665 -1.17 -19.22 -21.85
C GLU A 665 -1.88 -18.78 -23.14
N GLU A 666 -2.89 -17.92 -23.04
CA GLU A 666 -3.61 -17.41 -24.21
C GLU A 666 -2.85 -16.35 -25.03
N ASN A 667 -1.72 -15.83 -24.54
CA ASN A 667 -0.94 -14.72 -25.12
C ASN A 667 -1.78 -13.47 -25.47
N LYS A 668 -2.84 -13.20 -24.70
CA LYS A 668 -3.75 -12.05 -24.90
C LYS A 668 -3.60 -11.03 -23.78
N VAL A 669 -3.31 -9.79 -24.13
CA VAL A 669 -3.38 -8.65 -23.19
C VAL A 669 -4.77 -8.01 -23.30
N PRO A 670 -5.52 -7.84 -22.20
CA PRO A 670 -6.79 -7.13 -22.24
C PRO A 670 -6.61 -5.68 -22.72
N ILE A 671 -7.27 -5.31 -23.83
CA ILE A 671 -7.16 -3.98 -24.45
C ILE A 671 -7.56 -2.87 -23.45
N ALA A 672 -8.59 -3.14 -22.63
CA ALA A 672 -9.06 -2.23 -21.59
C ALA A 672 -7.97 -1.84 -20.57
N PHE A 673 -7.19 -2.83 -20.12
CA PHE A 673 -6.06 -2.62 -19.22
C PHE A 673 -4.94 -1.81 -19.89
N LEU A 674 -4.61 -2.11 -21.15
CA LEU A 674 -3.58 -1.38 -21.89
C LEU A 674 -3.96 0.10 -22.08
N VAL A 675 -5.20 0.37 -22.50
CA VAL A 675 -5.72 1.75 -22.65
C VAL A 675 -5.70 2.49 -21.31
N MET A 676 -6.12 1.83 -20.23
CA MET A 676 -6.10 2.43 -18.88
C MET A 676 -4.68 2.75 -18.40
N LEU A 677 -3.69 1.89 -18.67
CA LEU A 677 -2.29 2.11 -18.31
C LEU A 677 -1.69 3.28 -19.08
N ILE A 678 -1.89 3.34 -20.40
CA ILE A 678 -1.42 4.44 -21.26
C ILE A 678 -2.06 5.77 -20.85
N LEU A 679 -3.37 5.77 -20.57
CA LEU A 679 -4.10 6.96 -20.14
C LEU A 679 -3.61 7.45 -18.76
N GLN A 680 -3.43 6.56 -17.78
CA GLN A 680 -2.90 6.93 -16.46
C GLN A 680 -1.48 7.51 -16.57
N PHE A 681 -0.60 6.91 -17.37
CA PHE A 681 0.75 7.44 -17.62
C PHE A 681 0.71 8.83 -18.29
N THR A 682 -0.16 9.02 -19.27
CA THR A 682 -0.34 10.31 -19.95
C THR A 682 -0.84 11.40 -18.99
N LEU A 683 -1.79 11.08 -18.10
CA LEU A 683 -2.28 12.02 -17.09
C LEU A 683 -1.19 12.46 -16.11
N ILE A 684 -0.27 11.56 -15.73
CA ILE A 684 0.87 11.89 -14.84
C ILE A 684 1.81 12.90 -15.53
N ILE A 685 2.10 12.72 -16.82
CA ILE A 685 2.94 13.64 -17.59
C ILE A 685 2.27 15.02 -17.72
N ILE A 686 0.97 15.07 -18.01
CA ILE A 686 0.22 16.34 -18.10
C ILE A 686 0.23 17.06 -16.75
N ASP A 687 0.08 16.35 -15.63
CA ASP A 687 0.14 16.97 -14.30
C ASP A 687 1.53 17.51 -13.97
N ARG A 688 2.60 16.74 -14.25
CA ARG A 688 3.98 17.22 -14.07
C ARG A 688 4.25 18.50 -14.89
N THR A 689 3.73 18.54 -16.12
CA THR A 689 3.84 19.70 -17.02
C THR A 689 3.17 20.95 -16.44
N LEU A 690 1.93 20.81 -15.95
CA LEU A 690 1.18 21.91 -15.34
C LEU A 690 1.81 22.42 -14.03
N TYR A 691 2.39 21.50 -13.24
CA TYR A 691 3.16 21.82 -12.03
C TYR A 691 4.43 22.64 -12.36
N LEU A 692 5.26 22.15 -13.29
CA LEU A 692 6.53 22.81 -13.65
C LEU A 692 6.30 24.22 -14.22
N ARG A 693 5.28 24.38 -15.08
CA ARG A 693 4.89 25.70 -15.64
C ARG A 693 4.10 26.58 -14.66
N LYS A 694 3.87 26.16 -13.40
CA LYS A 694 3.13 26.89 -12.35
C LYS A 694 1.72 27.39 -12.80
N PHE A 695 1.09 26.71 -13.78
CA PHE A 695 -0.06 27.25 -14.53
C PHE A 695 -1.42 26.92 -13.89
N ILE A 696 -1.87 27.79 -12.98
CA ILE A 696 -3.10 27.60 -12.18
C ILE A 696 -4.37 27.44 -13.03
N LEU A 697 -4.57 28.25 -14.08
CA LEU A 697 -5.76 28.16 -14.94
C LEU A 697 -5.85 26.78 -15.64
N GLY A 698 -4.74 26.32 -16.20
CA GLY A 698 -4.66 24.98 -16.81
C GLY A 698 -4.91 23.87 -15.78
N LYS A 699 -4.40 24.02 -14.55
CA LYS A 699 -4.65 23.09 -13.46
C LYS A 699 -6.13 23.04 -13.05
N ILE A 700 -6.85 24.17 -13.04
CA ILE A 700 -8.31 24.20 -12.80
C ILE A 700 -9.05 23.47 -13.92
N VAL A 701 -8.76 23.77 -15.19
CA VAL A 701 -9.41 23.09 -16.33
C VAL A 701 -9.15 21.59 -16.30
N PHE A 702 -7.89 21.19 -16.04
CA PHE A 702 -7.49 19.80 -15.88
C PHE A 702 -8.24 19.11 -14.74
N GLN A 703 -8.39 19.75 -13.58
CA GLN A 703 -9.16 19.22 -12.45
C GLN A 703 -10.63 18.95 -12.85
N PHE A 704 -11.30 19.90 -13.52
CA PHE A 704 -12.70 19.72 -13.93
C PHE A 704 -12.87 18.57 -14.95
N VAL A 705 -12.03 18.53 -15.99
CA VAL A 705 -12.03 17.45 -16.99
C VAL A 705 -11.73 16.10 -16.36
N LEU A 706 -10.75 16.05 -15.45
CA LEU A 706 -10.33 14.82 -14.78
C LEU A 706 -11.39 14.29 -13.82
N VAL A 707 -12.03 15.16 -13.02
CA VAL A 707 -13.14 14.76 -12.14
C VAL A 707 -14.27 14.12 -12.95
N ILE A 708 -14.75 14.79 -14.01
CA ILE A 708 -15.84 14.26 -14.84
C ILE A 708 -15.40 12.97 -15.55
N GLY A 709 -14.20 12.97 -16.13
CA GLY A 709 -13.65 11.82 -16.85
C GLY A 709 -13.49 10.57 -15.99
N ILE A 710 -12.98 10.69 -14.75
CA ILE A 710 -12.84 9.56 -13.83
C ILE A 710 -14.21 8.97 -13.45
N HIS A 711 -15.19 9.81 -13.10
CA HIS A 711 -16.50 9.31 -12.69
C HIS A 711 -17.24 8.67 -13.87
N ALA A 712 -17.13 9.25 -15.07
CA ALA A 712 -17.65 8.64 -16.31
C ALA A 712 -16.97 7.29 -16.60
N TRP A 713 -15.64 7.23 -16.50
CA TRP A 713 -14.87 6.03 -16.79
C TRP A 713 -15.17 4.90 -15.79
N MET A 714 -15.12 5.17 -14.48
CA MET A 714 -15.23 4.14 -13.44
C MET A 714 -16.65 3.60 -13.25
N PHE A 715 -17.69 4.42 -13.43
CA PHE A 715 -19.07 4.00 -13.19
C PHE A 715 -19.85 3.62 -14.47
N PHE A 716 -19.37 3.98 -15.66
CA PHE A 716 -20.02 3.61 -16.92
C PHE A 716 -19.09 2.82 -17.86
N VAL A 717 -17.89 3.32 -18.19
CA VAL A 717 -17.02 2.64 -19.17
C VAL A 717 -16.48 1.31 -18.62
N LEU A 718 -15.98 1.28 -17.38
CA LEU A 718 -15.40 0.06 -16.80
C LEU A 718 -16.44 -1.07 -16.66
N PRO A 719 -17.67 -0.84 -16.12
CA PRO A 719 -18.70 -1.88 -16.12
C PRO A 719 -19.15 -2.33 -17.52
N ALA A 720 -19.09 -1.45 -18.53
CA ALA A 720 -19.39 -1.83 -19.92
C ALA A 720 -18.35 -2.77 -20.53
N VAL A 721 -17.08 -2.56 -20.22
CA VAL A 721 -15.98 -3.32 -20.84
C VAL A 721 -15.64 -4.60 -20.07
N THR A 722 -15.90 -4.62 -18.75
CA THR A 722 -15.64 -5.80 -17.90
C THR A 722 -16.85 -6.72 -17.72
N GLU A 723 -18.05 -6.25 -18.10
CA GLU A 723 -19.35 -6.92 -17.84
C GLU A 723 -19.56 -7.26 -16.36
N ARG A 724 -18.95 -6.49 -15.45
CA ARG A 724 -18.96 -6.69 -13.99
C ARG A 724 -19.42 -5.42 -13.28
N GLN A 725 -20.05 -5.57 -12.13
CA GLN A 725 -20.36 -4.43 -11.26
C GLN A 725 -19.06 -3.88 -10.64
N PHE A 726 -18.93 -2.56 -10.53
CA PHE A 726 -17.77 -1.91 -9.89
C PHE A 726 -17.47 -2.46 -8.47
N ASN A 727 -18.52 -2.83 -7.74
CA ASN A 727 -18.43 -3.37 -6.38
C ASN A 727 -17.89 -4.81 -6.31
N ALA A 728 -17.85 -5.56 -7.41
CA ALA A 728 -17.50 -6.99 -7.42
C ALA A 728 -16.00 -7.24 -7.16
N ALA A 729 -15.14 -6.31 -7.56
CA ALA A 729 -13.68 -6.42 -7.43
C ALA A 729 -13.08 -5.31 -6.56
N LEU A 730 -12.01 -5.65 -5.83
CA LEU A 730 -11.31 -4.70 -4.94
C LEU A 730 -10.37 -3.72 -5.67
N PRO A 731 -9.61 -4.09 -6.73
CA PRO A 731 -8.68 -3.15 -7.38
C PRO A 731 -9.33 -1.87 -7.93
N PRO A 732 -10.51 -1.90 -8.60
CA PRO A 732 -11.20 -0.67 -9.01
C PRO A 732 -11.63 0.22 -7.83
N GLN A 733 -12.08 -0.38 -6.72
CA GLN A 733 -12.44 0.34 -5.49
C GLN A 733 -11.21 1.06 -4.89
N MET A 734 -10.08 0.37 -4.78
CA MET A 734 -8.82 0.94 -4.28
C MET A 734 -8.29 2.06 -5.17
N TRP A 735 -8.31 1.85 -6.50
CA TRP A 735 -7.89 2.86 -7.48
C TRP A 735 -8.77 4.13 -7.37
N TYR A 736 -10.09 3.98 -7.31
CA TYR A 736 -11.00 5.11 -7.19
C TYR A 736 -10.82 5.87 -5.87
N LEU A 737 -10.61 5.16 -4.75
CA LEU A 737 -10.37 5.78 -3.45
C LEU A 737 -9.07 6.59 -3.42
N VAL A 738 -7.98 6.05 -3.97
CA VAL A 738 -6.69 6.77 -4.03
C VAL A 738 -6.72 7.91 -5.04
N LYS A 739 -7.44 7.76 -6.17
CA LYS A 739 -7.68 8.88 -7.10
C LYS A 739 -8.57 9.97 -6.49
N CYS A 740 -9.52 9.63 -5.60
CA CYS A 740 -10.25 10.63 -4.80
C CYS A 740 -9.32 11.43 -3.87
N PHE A 741 -8.35 10.79 -3.22
CA PHE A 741 -7.34 11.50 -2.42
C PHE A 741 -6.45 12.39 -3.29
N TYR A 742 -6.00 11.93 -4.45
CA TYR A 742 -5.30 12.77 -5.43
C TYR A 742 -6.12 14.01 -5.81
N LEU A 743 -7.42 13.86 -6.10
CA LEU A 743 -8.30 14.96 -6.48
C LEU A 743 -8.50 15.98 -5.33
N LEU A 744 -8.52 15.52 -4.09
CA LEU A 744 -8.58 16.37 -2.89
C LEU A 744 -7.28 17.17 -2.70
N LEU A 745 -6.11 16.53 -2.85
CA LEU A 745 -4.81 17.20 -2.80
C LEU A 745 -4.63 18.19 -3.96
N SER A 746 -5.10 17.84 -5.16
CA SER A 746 -5.12 18.71 -6.34
C SER A 746 -5.99 19.95 -6.13
N ALA A 747 -7.18 19.80 -5.54
CA ALA A 747 -8.04 20.93 -5.17
C ALA A 747 -7.40 21.82 -4.08
N TYR A 748 -6.75 21.21 -3.08
CA TYR A 748 -5.98 21.93 -2.07
C TYR A 748 -4.81 22.73 -2.71
N GLN A 749 -4.07 22.13 -3.63
CA GLN A 749 -2.98 22.78 -4.38
C GLN A 749 -3.48 23.96 -5.23
N ILE A 750 -4.65 23.85 -5.86
CA ILE A 750 -5.29 24.97 -6.60
C ILE A 750 -5.65 26.10 -5.63
N ARG A 751 -6.23 25.77 -4.47
CA ARG A 751 -6.67 26.74 -3.45
C ARG A 751 -5.48 27.50 -2.84
N SER A 752 -4.39 26.79 -2.56
CA SER A 752 -3.13 27.33 -2.03
C SER A 752 -2.25 28.00 -3.09
N GLY A 753 -2.36 27.60 -4.35
CA GLY A 753 -1.44 27.99 -5.42
C GLY A 753 -0.04 27.40 -5.25
N TYR A 754 0.82 27.65 -6.22
CA TYR A 754 2.20 27.15 -6.25
C TYR A 754 3.16 28.09 -5.52
N PRO A 755 4.17 27.57 -4.79
CA PRO A 755 5.22 28.39 -4.20
C PRO A 755 6.15 28.95 -5.28
N THR A 756 6.89 29.99 -4.93
CA THR A 756 7.89 30.60 -5.81
C THR A 756 9.03 29.63 -6.15
N ARG A 757 9.46 28.79 -5.19
CA ARG A 757 10.52 27.79 -5.33
C ARG A 757 9.96 26.38 -5.53
N ILE A 758 10.18 25.79 -6.71
CA ILE A 758 9.80 24.39 -7.03
C ILE A 758 10.97 23.52 -7.50
N LEU A 759 12.11 24.10 -7.89
CA LEU A 759 13.24 23.31 -8.37
C LEU A 759 14.00 22.64 -7.22
N GLY A 760 14.06 21.32 -7.29
CA GLY A 760 14.73 20.44 -6.34
C GLY A 760 14.04 19.08 -6.24
N ASN A 761 14.74 18.10 -5.65
CA ASN A 761 14.10 16.83 -5.28
C ASN A 761 13.60 16.90 -3.84
N PHE A 762 12.34 16.51 -3.59
CA PHE A 762 11.73 16.56 -2.26
C PHE A 762 12.48 15.66 -1.24
N LEU A 763 13.05 14.54 -1.71
CA LEU A 763 13.88 13.64 -0.91
C LEU A 763 15.23 14.26 -0.50
N CYS A 764 15.68 15.30 -1.21
CA CYS A 764 17.00 15.90 -1.00
C CYS A 764 17.00 17.11 -0.06
N LYS A 765 15.87 17.40 0.61
CA LYS A 765 15.73 18.53 1.55
C LYS A 765 16.43 18.31 2.91
N SER A 766 16.76 17.07 3.28
CA SER A 766 17.57 16.79 4.48
C SER A 766 18.49 15.59 4.30
N TYR A 767 19.61 15.57 5.03
CA TYR A 767 20.77 14.71 4.78
C TYR A 767 20.83 13.49 5.70
N ASN A 768 19.70 12.82 5.90
CA ASN A 768 19.53 11.74 6.88
C ASN A 768 19.63 10.34 6.23
N TYR A 769 19.98 9.30 7.01
CA TYR A 769 19.98 7.90 6.56
C TYR A 769 18.67 7.48 5.85
N ILE A 770 17.52 7.93 6.36
CA ILE A 770 16.20 7.64 5.78
C ILE A 770 16.10 8.22 4.37
N ASN A 771 16.52 9.48 4.17
CA ASN A 771 16.48 10.14 2.87
C ASN A 771 17.48 9.51 1.90
N MET A 772 18.68 9.16 2.36
CA MET A 772 19.66 8.42 1.54
C MET A 772 19.08 7.09 1.05
N PHE A 773 18.40 6.33 1.93
CA PHE A 773 17.76 5.07 1.53
C PHE A 773 16.59 5.28 0.58
N LEU A 774 15.67 6.22 0.88
CA LEU A 774 14.54 6.54 -0.01
C LEU A 774 15.00 7.05 -1.37
N PHE A 775 16.08 7.84 -1.42
CA PHE A 775 16.68 8.31 -2.66
C PHE A 775 17.34 7.18 -3.45
N LYS A 776 18.06 6.26 -2.79
CA LYS A 776 18.56 5.03 -3.44
C LYS A 776 17.44 4.13 -3.97
N VAL A 777 16.31 4.02 -3.25
CA VAL A 777 15.12 3.31 -3.75
C VAL A 777 14.53 4.02 -4.97
N PHE A 778 14.40 5.35 -4.93
CA PHE A 778 13.94 6.17 -6.05
C PHE A 778 14.80 5.99 -7.32
N MET A 779 16.14 6.04 -7.18
CA MET A 779 17.08 5.76 -8.27
C MET A 779 17.03 4.30 -8.75
N GLY A 780 16.57 3.37 -7.91
CA GLY A 780 16.41 1.95 -8.26
C GLY A 780 15.13 1.62 -9.03
N VAL A 781 14.17 2.54 -9.14
CA VAL A 781 12.94 2.33 -9.94
C VAL A 781 13.24 2.61 -11.41
N PRO A 782 13.12 1.62 -12.33
CA PRO A 782 13.47 1.81 -13.73
C PRO A 782 12.70 2.96 -14.40
N PHE A 783 13.41 3.73 -15.23
CA PHE A 783 12.90 4.86 -16.02
C PHE A 783 12.39 6.07 -15.23
N VAL A 784 12.21 6.01 -13.91
CA VAL A 784 11.63 7.12 -13.14
C VAL A 784 12.59 8.31 -13.02
N PHE A 785 13.88 8.06 -12.81
CA PHE A 785 14.89 9.11 -12.75
C PHE A 785 15.08 9.77 -14.13
N GLU A 786 15.19 8.95 -15.18
CA GLU A 786 15.42 9.38 -16.55
C GLU A 786 14.23 10.16 -17.11
N LEU A 787 13.00 9.66 -16.93
CA LEU A 787 11.79 10.38 -17.34
C LEU A 787 11.61 11.67 -16.54
N ARG A 788 11.97 11.70 -15.26
CA ARG A 788 11.96 12.93 -14.47
C ARG A 788 12.94 13.94 -15.06
N ALA A 789 14.22 13.58 -15.24
CA ALA A 789 15.23 14.51 -15.73
C ALA A 789 14.87 15.05 -17.13
N LEU A 790 14.33 14.21 -18.01
CA LEU A 790 13.81 14.62 -19.32
C LEU A 790 12.63 15.58 -19.21
N MET A 791 11.61 15.30 -18.39
CA MET A 791 10.46 16.20 -18.20
C MET A 791 10.84 17.53 -17.57
N ASP A 792 11.74 17.50 -16.58
CA ASP A 792 12.20 18.69 -15.88
C ASP A 792 13.02 19.59 -16.84
N TRP A 793 13.82 19.01 -17.76
CA TRP A 793 14.50 19.73 -18.85
C TRP A 793 13.55 20.32 -19.90
N ILE A 794 12.52 19.59 -20.35
CA ILE A 794 11.59 20.05 -21.41
C ILE A 794 10.75 21.26 -20.97
N TRP A 795 10.38 21.33 -19.68
CA TRP A 795 9.40 22.29 -19.19
C TRP A 795 9.97 23.39 -18.28
N THR A 796 11.26 23.34 -17.95
CA THR A 796 11.98 24.43 -17.30
C THR A 796 12.70 25.25 -18.37
N ASP A 797 12.68 26.58 -18.24
CA ASP A 797 13.45 27.44 -19.14
C ASP A 797 14.93 27.44 -18.67
N THR A 798 15.85 27.03 -19.53
CA THR A 798 17.30 26.85 -19.25
C THR A 798 18.12 27.05 -20.53
N SER A 799 19.38 27.47 -20.40
CA SER A 799 20.33 27.52 -21.52
C SER A 799 20.96 26.15 -21.83
N MET A 800 20.92 25.20 -20.89
CA MET A 800 21.68 23.95 -20.97
C MET A 800 21.14 22.93 -21.98
N THR A 801 22.06 22.24 -22.68
CA THR A 801 21.69 21.08 -23.51
C THR A 801 21.27 19.89 -22.65
N LEU A 802 20.44 18.98 -23.21
CA LEU A 802 20.01 17.76 -22.50
C LEU A 802 21.18 16.92 -21.97
N SER A 803 22.29 16.81 -22.71
CA SER A 803 23.45 16.04 -22.23
C SER A 803 24.13 16.70 -21.04
N ASP A 804 24.15 18.03 -21.00
CA ASP A 804 24.75 18.80 -19.92
C ASP A 804 23.84 18.82 -18.68
N TRP A 805 22.52 18.90 -18.89
CA TRP A 805 21.51 18.73 -17.85
C TRP A 805 21.65 17.37 -17.16
N LEU A 806 21.73 16.28 -17.93
CA LEU A 806 21.87 14.92 -17.38
C LEU A 806 23.19 14.73 -16.59
N LYS A 807 24.30 15.37 -17.00
CA LYS A 807 25.55 15.37 -16.21
C LYS A 807 25.37 16.07 -14.87
N MET A 808 24.72 17.24 -14.86
CA MET A 808 24.50 18.01 -13.64
C MET A 808 23.61 17.25 -12.65
N GLU A 809 22.50 16.66 -13.13
CA GLU A 809 21.62 15.84 -12.30
C GLU A 809 22.31 14.58 -11.73
N ASP A 810 23.16 13.91 -12.51
CA ASP A 810 23.94 12.74 -12.05
C ASP A 810 24.99 13.13 -10.99
N ILE A 811 25.71 14.24 -11.22
CA ILE A 811 26.63 14.84 -10.24
C ILE A 811 25.90 15.19 -8.93
N PHE A 812 24.76 15.88 -9.01
CA PHE A 812 23.97 16.23 -7.83
C PHE A 812 23.46 14.98 -7.09
N ALA A 813 22.97 13.97 -7.81
CA ALA A 813 22.50 12.71 -7.23
C ALA A 813 23.62 11.95 -6.50
N HIS A 814 24.85 11.98 -7.04
CA HIS A 814 26.03 11.38 -6.41
C HIS A 814 26.47 12.15 -5.16
N ILE A 815 26.67 13.47 -5.27
CA ILE A 815 27.08 14.36 -4.18
C ILE A 815 26.08 14.33 -3.02
N PHE A 816 24.77 14.29 -3.30
CA PHE A 816 23.74 14.19 -2.25
C PHE A 816 23.86 12.91 -1.43
N GLN A 817 24.09 11.76 -2.08
CA GLN A 817 24.30 10.48 -1.38
C GLN A 817 25.58 10.54 -0.54
N LEU A 818 26.64 11.14 -1.06
CA LEU A 818 27.91 11.26 -0.36
C LEU A 818 27.81 12.20 0.86
N LYS A 819 27.13 13.36 0.76
CA LYS A 819 26.86 14.24 1.93
C LYS A 819 26.07 13.51 3.01
N CYS A 820 25.07 12.70 2.64
CA CYS A 820 24.33 11.89 3.63
C CYS A 820 25.25 10.86 4.32
N GLN A 821 26.17 10.23 3.58
CA GLN A 821 27.13 9.29 4.15
C GLN A 821 28.13 10.01 5.08
N ARG A 822 28.71 11.15 4.67
CA ARG A 822 29.66 11.91 5.51
C ARG A 822 28.99 12.48 6.76
N ARG A 823 27.74 12.95 6.67
CA ARG A 823 26.96 13.36 7.86
C ARG A 823 26.72 12.19 8.82
N ALA A 824 26.40 11.01 8.28
CA ALA A 824 26.22 9.80 9.09
C ALA A 824 27.53 9.32 9.76
N GLU A 825 28.67 9.42 9.08
CA GLU A 825 30.00 9.14 9.64
C GLU A 825 30.37 10.15 10.75
N SER A 826 29.96 11.42 10.60
CA SER A 826 30.15 12.47 11.61
C SER A 826 29.20 12.37 12.81
N GLU A 827 27.96 11.90 12.64
CA GLU A 827 26.98 11.75 13.74
C GLU A 827 27.25 10.49 14.59
N TYR A 828 27.82 9.45 13.96
CA TYR A 828 28.18 8.18 14.61
C TYR A 828 29.69 7.86 14.42
N PRO A 829 30.58 8.71 14.96
CA PRO A 829 32.02 8.55 14.78
C PRO A 829 32.52 7.25 15.44
N GLN A 830 33.53 6.63 14.83
CA GLN A 830 34.15 5.41 15.32
C GLN A 830 35.59 5.68 15.71
N ALA A 831 36.04 5.10 16.83
CA ALA A 831 37.40 5.29 17.31
C ALA A 831 38.42 4.70 16.31
N ARG A 832 39.53 5.41 16.10
CA ARG A 832 40.58 4.99 15.18
C ARG A 832 41.17 3.65 15.60
N GLY A 833 41.15 2.67 14.69
CA GLY A 833 41.72 1.33 14.91
C GLY A 833 40.79 0.36 15.65
N GLU A 834 39.56 0.74 15.97
CA GLU A 834 38.61 -0.17 16.62
C GLU A 834 38.10 -1.25 15.64
N ARG A 835 37.84 -2.46 16.17
CA ARG A 835 37.24 -3.55 15.39
C ARG A 835 35.76 -3.26 15.11
N LYS A 836 35.34 -3.32 13.84
CA LYS A 836 33.91 -3.27 13.46
C LYS A 836 33.14 -4.40 14.16
N ASN A 837 31.97 -4.09 14.73
CA ASN A 837 31.12 -5.05 15.42
C ASN A 837 30.85 -6.33 14.59
N PRO A 838 30.99 -7.54 15.17
CA PRO A 838 30.80 -8.79 14.42
C PRO A 838 29.38 -8.95 13.91
N LEU A 839 28.38 -8.45 14.66
CA LEU A 839 26.97 -8.50 14.28
C LEU A 839 26.70 -7.77 12.94
N SER A 840 27.24 -6.58 12.72
CA SER A 840 27.02 -5.84 11.46
C SER A 840 27.73 -6.51 10.29
N LYS A 841 28.91 -7.11 10.52
CA LYS A 841 29.62 -7.93 9.52
C LYS A 841 28.81 -9.17 9.13
N TYR A 842 28.24 -9.89 10.09
CA TYR A 842 27.41 -11.06 9.82
C TYR A 842 26.05 -10.71 9.20
N LEU A 843 25.43 -9.59 9.59
CA LEU A 843 24.17 -9.15 8.97
C LEU A 843 24.38 -8.72 7.51
N VAL A 844 25.31 -7.80 7.23
CA VAL A 844 25.51 -7.29 5.87
C VAL A 844 26.17 -8.34 4.97
N GLY A 845 27.28 -8.94 5.42
CA GLY A 845 28.00 -9.95 4.65
C GLY A 845 27.22 -11.26 4.51
N GLY A 846 26.55 -11.70 5.58
CA GLY A 846 25.71 -12.90 5.56
C GLY A 846 24.45 -12.71 4.72
N SER A 847 23.81 -11.54 4.75
CA SER A 847 22.68 -11.23 3.84
C SER A 847 23.11 -11.27 2.37
N CYS A 848 24.24 -10.64 2.03
CA CYS A 848 24.80 -10.68 0.68
C CYS A 848 25.14 -12.12 0.23
N LEU A 849 25.78 -12.91 1.09
CA LEU A 849 26.08 -14.31 0.83
C LEU A 849 24.80 -15.15 0.64
N MET A 850 23.81 -14.99 1.52
CA MET A 850 22.52 -15.68 1.41
C MET A 850 21.76 -15.28 0.15
N ALA A 851 21.84 -14.02 -0.30
CA ALA A 851 21.25 -13.59 -1.57
C ALA A 851 21.93 -14.27 -2.77
N ILE A 852 23.26 -14.38 -2.79
CA ILE A 852 24.01 -15.07 -3.85
C ILE A 852 23.70 -16.58 -3.85
N ILE A 853 23.63 -17.22 -2.69
CA ILE A 853 23.21 -18.62 -2.55
C ILE A 853 21.77 -18.77 -3.05
N GLY A 854 20.86 -17.90 -2.63
CA GLY A 854 19.47 -17.86 -3.09
C GLY A 854 19.37 -17.77 -4.61
N VAL A 855 20.12 -16.87 -5.25
CA VAL A 855 20.22 -16.73 -6.71
C VAL A 855 20.62 -18.03 -7.42
N ILE A 856 21.61 -18.75 -6.89
CA ILE A 856 22.15 -19.97 -7.51
C ILE A 856 21.18 -21.14 -7.32
N TRP A 857 20.59 -21.28 -6.13
CA TRP A 857 19.76 -22.43 -5.79
C TRP A 857 18.27 -22.26 -6.13
N PHE A 858 17.73 -21.04 -6.17
CA PHE A 858 16.32 -20.78 -6.45
C PHE A 858 15.82 -21.38 -7.78
N PRO A 859 16.53 -21.25 -8.91
CA PRO A 859 16.11 -21.91 -10.15
C PRO A 859 16.12 -23.45 -10.02
N LEU A 860 17.12 -24.03 -9.35
CA LEU A 860 17.20 -25.48 -9.14
C LEU A 860 16.06 -26.00 -8.27
N VAL A 861 15.68 -25.26 -7.22
CA VAL A 861 14.52 -25.57 -6.37
C VAL A 861 13.22 -25.46 -7.16
N LEU A 862 13.07 -24.42 -7.99
CA LEU A 862 11.90 -24.24 -8.84
C LEU A 862 11.74 -25.40 -9.86
N PHE A 863 12.84 -25.87 -10.47
CA PHE A 863 12.79 -27.04 -11.36
C PHE A 863 12.53 -28.35 -10.61
N ALA A 864 13.07 -28.54 -9.41
CA ALA A 864 12.78 -29.70 -8.57
C ALA A 864 11.29 -29.77 -8.18
N LEU A 865 10.67 -28.60 -7.91
CA LEU A 865 9.25 -28.47 -7.67
C LEU A 865 8.40 -28.58 -8.94
N GLY A 866 8.94 -28.28 -10.13
CA GLY A 866 8.19 -28.32 -11.40
C GLY A 866 7.50 -29.67 -11.68
N ASN A 867 8.12 -30.78 -11.29
CA ASN A 867 7.55 -32.13 -11.48
C ASN A 867 6.28 -32.39 -10.62
N THR A 868 6.00 -31.58 -9.60
CA THR A 868 4.76 -31.69 -8.82
C THR A 868 3.59 -30.93 -9.47
N VAL A 869 3.88 -29.96 -10.34
CA VAL A 869 2.91 -29.06 -10.99
C VAL A 869 2.42 -29.58 -12.35
N GLY A 870 3.09 -30.57 -12.94
CA GLY A 870 2.66 -31.21 -14.19
C GLY A 870 1.31 -31.92 -14.07
N GLN A 871 0.51 -31.86 -15.14
CA GLN A 871 -0.78 -32.54 -15.22
C GLN A 871 -0.64 -33.98 -15.76
N PRO A 872 -1.45 -34.94 -15.30
CA PRO A 872 -1.45 -36.31 -15.83
C PRO A 872 -2.00 -36.34 -17.26
N ASN A 873 -1.26 -36.96 -18.19
CA ASN A 873 -1.64 -37.08 -19.61
C ASN A 873 -1.84 -38.55 -20.00
N LEU A 874 -2.99 -39.10 -19.59
CA LEU A 874 -3.41 -40.47 -19.93
C LEU A 874 -3.72 -40.58 -21.45
N PRO A 875 -3.41 -41.72 -22.09
CA PRO A 875 -3.75 -41.94 -23.49
C PRO A 875 -5.27 -42.14 -23.65
N TYR A 876 -5.84 -41.61 -24.74
CA TYR A 876 -7.26 -41.80 -25.08
C TYR A 876 -7.50 -43.01 -25.99
N ASP A 877 -6.45 -43.46 -26.69
CA ASP A 877 -6.46 -44.64 -27.54
C ASP A 877 -5.09 -45.35 -27.47
N VAL A 878 -5.14 -46.67 -27.30
CA VAL A 878 -3.96 -47.54 -27.37
C VAL A 878 -4.28 -48.69 -28.32
N THR A 879 -3.56 -48.74 -29.44
CA THR A 879 -3.74 -49.79 -30.45
C THR A 879 -2.58 -50.77 -30.46
N VAL A 880 -2.91 -52.06 -30.56
CA VAL A 880 -1.95 -53.16 -30.69
C VAL A 880 -2.21 -53.91 -31.98
N ASN A 881 -1.16 -54.04 -32.79
CA ASN A 881 -1.18 -54.71 -34.08
C ASN A 881 -0.16 -55.83 -34.11
N VAL A 882 -0.59 -57.07 -34.36
CA VAL A 882 0.31 -58.22 -34.55
C VAL A 882 0.32 -58.63 -36.02
N ARG A 883 1.52 -58.79 -36.59
CA ARG A 883 1.78 -59.20 -37.97
C ARG A 883 2.69 -60.42 -37.97
N ILE A 884 2.45 -61.33 -38.92
CA ILE A 884 3.36 -62.44 -39.23
C ILE A 884 3.95 -62.14 -40.61
N GLY A 885 5.27 -62.13 -40.73
CA GLY A 885 5.99 -61.75 -41.94
C GLY A 885 5.64 -60.33 -42.42
N ALA A 886 5.65 -60.13 -43.73
CA ALA A 886 5.26 -58.88 -44.39
C ALA A 886 3.74 -58.76 -44.65
N PHE A 887 2.93 -59.70 -44.17
CA PHE A 887 1.50 -59.79 -44.48
C PHE A 887 0.62 -58.85 -43.64
N GLN A 888 -0.67 -58.80 -43.97
CA GLN A 888 -1.69 -58.03 -43.25
C GLN A 888 -1.73 -58.44 -41.76
N PRO A 889 -1.92 -57.48 -40.82
CA PRO A 889 -2.05 -57.80 -39.40
C PRO A 889 -3.13 -58.86 -39.15
N ILE A 890 -2.73 -59.89 -38.42
CA ILE A 890 -3.57 -61.00 -37.99
C ILE A 890 -4.50 -60.57 -36.84
N TYR A 891 -4.02 -59.65 -36.00
CA TYR A 891 -4.74 -59.06 -34.89
C TYR A 891 -4.54 -57.55 -34.91
N SER A 892 -5.65 -56.82 -34.84
CA SER A 892 -5.71 -55.39 -34.61
C SER A 892 -6.72 -55.14 -33.50
N MET A 893 -6.34 -54.36 -32.49
CA MET A 893 -7.22 -53.95 -31.39
C MET A 893 -6.91 -52.51 -30.99
N SER A 894 -7.95 -51.74 -30.67
CA SER A 894 -7.89 -50.37 -30.16
C SER A 894 -8.68 -50.34 -28.85
N ALA A 895 -8.00 -50.07 -27.74
CA ALA A 895 -8.65 -49.75 -26.48
C ALA A 895 -8.86 -48.23 -26.42
N GLN A 896 -10.11 -47.81 -26.35
CA GLN A 896 -10.53 -46.41 -26.22
C GLN A 896 -11.06 -46.16 -24.80
N ASN A 897 -11.23 -44.89 -24.39
CA ASN A 897 -11.71 -44.42 -23.07
C ASN A 897 -12.31 -45.45 -22.08
N ASN A 898 -13.39 -46.17 -22.43
CA ASN A 898 -14.05 -47.12 -21.50
C ASN A 898 -13.22 -48.41 -21.21
N SER A 899 -12.25 -48.72 -22.05
CA SER A 899 -11.27 -49.81 -21.93
C SER A 899 -9.92 -49.34 -21.37
N ILE A 900 -9.77 -48.05 -21.04
CA ILE A 900 -8.59 -47.48 -20.38
C ILE A 900 -9.01 -47.02 -18.98
N ALA A 901 -8.80 -47.87 -17.98
CA ALA A 901 -9.15 -47.54 -16.60
C ALA A 901 -8.03 -46.73 -15.93
N ARG A 902 -8.38 -45.61 -15.28
CA ARG A 902 -7.47 -44.92 -14.36
C ARG A 902 -7.26 -45.76 -13.10
N LEU A 903 -6.06 -45.72 -12.54
CA LEU A 903 -5.77 -46.41 -11.28
C LEU A 903 -6.29 -45.60 -10.08
N ASP A 904 -6.85 -46.28 -9.08
CA ASP A 904 -7.29 -45.68 -7.82
C ASP A 904 -6.19 -45.76 -6.74
N GLU A 905 -6.24 -44.92 -5.70
CA GLU A 905 -5.24 -44.87 -4.64
C GLU A 905 -5.12 -46.21 -3.88
N GLY A 906 -6.25 -46.88 -3.62
CA GLY A 906 -6.28 -48.23 -3.03
C GLY A 906 -5.66 -49.32 -3.94
N MET A 907 -5.74 -49.13 -5.26
CA MET A 907 -5.14 -50.04 -6.23
C MET A 907 -3.63 -49.78 -6.42
N TRP A 908 -3.22 -48.51 -6.37
CA TRP A 908 -1.81 -48.11 -6.40
C TRP A 908 -1.04 -48.58 -5.16
N THR A 909 -1.62 -48.44 -3.96
CA THR A 909 -1.03 -48.98 -2.73
C THR A 909 -0.86 -50.49 -2.79
N THR A 910 -1.84 -51.21 -3.38
CA THR A 910 -1.74 -52.65 -3.67
C THR A 910 -0.57 -52.95 -4.63
N MET A 911 -0.47 -52.24 -5.76
CA MET A 911 0.63 -52.39 -6.73
C MET A 911 2.00 -52.11 -6.10
N SER A 912 2.14 -51.05 -5.32
CA SER A 912 3.38 -50.74 -4.60
C SER A 912 3.73 -51.82 -3.57
N GLN A 913 2.74 -52.36 -2.86
CA GLN A 913 2.96 -53.45 -1.90
C GLN A 913 3.51 -54.72 -2.56
N VAL A 914 3.03 -55.09 -3.76
CA VAL A 914 3.58 -56.21 -4.57
C VAL A 914 5.08 -55.98 -4.86
N TYR A 915 5.45 -54.77 -5.28
CA TYR A 915 6.83 -54.44 -5.62
C TYR A 915 7.73 -54.05 -4.43
N ARG A 916 7.23 -54.04 -3.19
CA ARG A 916 7.96 -53.56 -1.98
C ARG A 916 9.32 -54.22 -1.74
N ARG A 917 9.53 -55.46 -2.20
CA ARG A 917 10.81 -56.18 -2.07
C ARG A 917 11.87 -55.73 -3.09
N SER A 918 11.50 -55.08 -4.18
CA SER A 918 12.42 -54.63 -5.24
C SER A 918 12.69 -53.12 -5.13
N ARG A 919 13.91 -52.77 -4.73
CA ARG A 919 14.35 -51.36 -4.68
C ARG A 919 14.27 -50.67 -6.04
N ILE A 920 14.59 -51.38 -7.12
CA ILE A 920 14.59 -50.83 -8.49
C ILE A 920 13.16 -50.51 -8.94
N ALA A 921 12.20 -51.41 -8.68
CA ALA A 921 10.79 -51.17 -8.97
C ALA A 921 10.24 -50.01 -8.12
N GLN A 922 10.55 -49.99 -6.82
CA GLN A 922 10.12 -48.91 -5.92
C GLN A 922 10.66 -47.53 -6.34
N THR A 923 11.93 -47.42 -6.74
CA THR A 923 12.50 -46.17 -7.27
C THR A 923 11.92 -45.78 -8.64
N PHE A 924 11.38 -46.73 -9.42
CA PHE A 924 10.63 -46.40 -10.64
C PHE A 924 9.23 -45.88 -10.30
N LEU A 925 8.48 -46.60 -9.45
CA LEU A 925 7.12 -46.25 -9.04
C LEU A 925 7.07 -44.90 -8.31
N SER A 926 8.09 -44.53 -7.52
CA SER A 926 8.15 -43.24 -6.82
C SER A 926 8.19 -42.00 -7.72
N ASN A 927 8.36 -42.14 -9.04
CA ASN A 927 8.31 -41.03 -9.99
C ASN A 927 6.91 -40.77 -10.57
N TYR A 928 5.93 -41.62 -10.26
CA TYR A 928 4.58 -41.58 -10.80
C TYR A 928 3.55 -41.59 -9.66
N ASN A 929 2.44 -40.87 -9.86
CA ASN A 929 1.25 -40.97 -9.02
C ASN A 929 0.27 -41.99 -9.60
N TYR A 930 -0.76 -42.38 -8.83
CA TYR A 930 -1.82 -43.25 -9.31
C TYR A 930 -2.57 -42.68 -10.54
N GLU A 931 -2.72 -41.35 -10.62
CA GLU A 931 -3.35 -40.65 -11.76
C GLU A 931 -2.53 -40.73 -13.06
N ASP A 932 -1.21 -40.94 -12.98
CA ASP A 932 -0.33 -41.01 -14.14
C ASP A 932 -0.38 -42.41 -14.82
N VAL A 933 -1.02 -43.39 -14.18
CA VAL A 933 -1.03 -44.80 -14.59
C VAL A 933 -2.38 -45.21 -15.19
N GLY A 934 -2.36 -45.58 -16.47
CA GLY A 934 -3.51 -46.09 -17.20
C GLY A 934 -3.47 -47.61 -17.36
N VAL A 935 -4.56 -48.30 -17.02
CA VAL A 935 -4.73 -49.74 -17.22
C VAL A 935 -5.51 -49.97 -18.52
N VAL A 936 -4.82 -50.43 -19.56
CA VAL A 936 -5.39 -50.69 -20.89
C VAL A 936 -5.88 -52.13 -20.94
N GLN A 937 -7.16 -52.32 -21.21
CA GLN A 937 -7.81 -53.64 -21.35
C GLN A 937 -8.15 -53.89 -22.83
N LEU A 938 -7.38 -54.76 -23.47
CA LEU A 938 -7.58 -55.16 -24.87
C LEU A 938 -8.34 -56.50 -24.91
N SER A 939 -9.38 -56.60 -25.74
CA SER A 939 -10.13 -57.86 -25.91
C SER A 939 -9.26 -58.94 -26.59
N PRO A 940 -9.42 -60.23 -26.24
CA PRO A 940 -8.66 -61.32 -26.86
C PRO A 940 -8.99 -61.53 -28.35
N HIS A 941 -10.14 -61.03 -28.83
CA HIS A 941 -10.57 -61.12 -30.22
C HIS A 941 -10.26 -59.83 -30.98
N SER A 942 -9.66 -59.92 -32.18
CA SER A 942 -9.38 -58.76 -33.04
C SER A 942 -10.64 -57.94 -33.37
N THR A 943 -10.55 -56.61 -33.47
CA THR A 943 -11.66 -55.74 -33.90
C THR A 943 -11.99 -55.89 -35.39
N SER A 944 -11.00 -56.32 -36.19
CA SER A 944 -11.15 -56.59 -37.62
C SER A 944 -11.00 -58.07 -37.91
N THR A 945 -11.85 -58.57 -38.81
CA THR A 945 -11.73 -59.92 -39.38
C THR A 945 -10.48 -60.02 -40.26
N TRP A 946 -9.91 -61.21 -40.36
CA TRP A 946 -8.67 -61.42 -41.11
C TRP A 946 -8.97 -61.51 -42.60
N THR A 947 -8.74 -60.41 -43.30
CA THR A 947 -9.15 -60.17 -44.70
C THR A 947 -7.98 -60.31 -45.68
N ILE A 948 -7.10 -61.29 -45.43
CA ILE A 948 -5.94 -61.58 -46.28
C ILE A 948 -6.37 -61.92 -47.71
N SER A 949 -5.61 -61.47 -48.70
CA SER A 949 -5.89 -61.81 -50.09
C SER A 949 -5.56 -63.30 -50.36
N PRO A 950 -6.32 -64.03 -51.19
CA PRO A 950 -6.00 -65.42 -51.53
C PRO A 950 -4.55 -65.67 -52.01
N PRO A 951 -3.93 -64.82 -52.85
CA PRO A 951 -2.52 -65.02 -53.21
C PRO A 951 -1.57 -64.76 -52.03
N ASP A 952 -1.86 -63.79 -51.15
CA ASP A 952 -1.04 -63.55 -49.95
C ASP A 952 -1.19 -64.69 -48.92
N GLU A 953 -2.36 -65.29 -48.82
CA GLU A 953 -2.62 -66.48 -48.00
C GLU A 953 -1.81 -67.68 -48.50
N GLU A 954 -1.77 -67.90 -49.83
CA GLU A 954 -0.96 -68.95 -50.44
C GLU A 954 0.55 -68.65 -50.29
N ASN A 955 0.97 -67.40 -50.42
CA ASN A 955 2.35 -66.96 -50.18
C ASN A 955 2.76 -67.13 -48.72
N MET A 956 1.90 -66.80 -47.77
CA MET A 956 2.11 -67.03 -46.34
C MET A 956 2.24 -68.54 -46.03
N LYS A 957 1.43 -69.40 -46.68
CA LYS A 957 1.56 -70.86 -46.56
C LYS A 957 2.87 -71.38 -47.20
N LYS A 958 3.34 -70.79 -48.29
CA LYS A 958 4.64 -71.11 -48.93
C LYS A 958 5.81 -70.68 -48.04
N GLU A 959 5.76 -69.47 -47.48
CA GLU A 959 6.77 -68.94 -46.56
C GLU A 959 6.82 -69.76 -45.27
N ALA A 960 5.66 -70.10 -44.69
CA ALA A 960 5.55 -71.00 -43.54
C ALA A 960 6.24 -72.34 -43.76
N LYS A 961 6.05 -72.95 -44.94
CA LYS A 961 6.70 -74.23 -45.35
C LYS A 961 8.16 -74.09 -45.79
N SER A 962 8.69 -72.88 -45.99
CA SER A 962 10.07 -72.65 -46.38
C SER A 962 11.07 -72.88 -45.23
N GLN A 963 12.37 -72.90 -45.53
CA GLN A 963 13.43 -72.93 -44.50
C GLN A 963 13.78 -71.54 -43.95
N ASN A 964 13.26 -70.45 -44.55
CA ASN A 964 13.59 -69.08 -44.12
C ASN A 964 12.92 -68.76 -42.78
N PRO A 965 13.58 -68.06 -41.84
CA PRO A 965 12.96 -67.66 -40.57
C PRO A 965 11.79 -66.70 -40.79
N ILE A 966 10.70 -66.85 -40.02
CA ILE A 966 9.53 -65.96 -40.08
C ILE A 966 9.56 -65.03 -38.88
N THR A 967 9.37 -63.73 -39.11
CA THR A 967 9.25 -62.72 -38.05
C THR A 967 7.80 -62.56 -37.62
N VAL A 968 7.53 -62.56 -36.32
CA VAL A 968 6.27 -62.12 -35.74
C VAL A 968 6.52 -60.77 -35.09
N LYS A 969 5.82 -59.73 -35.56
CA LYS A 969 5.99 -58.34 -35.12
C LYS A 969 4.74 -57.85 -34.40
N LEU A 970 4.91 -57.39 -33.16
CA LEU A 970 3.88 -56.69 -32.40
C LEU A 970 4.24 -55.20 -32.34
N VAL A 971 3.35 -54.35 -32.84
CA VAL A 971 3.47 -52.89 -32.84
C VAL A 971 2.41 -52.33 -31.91
N TRP A 972 2.81 -51.51 -30.94
CA TRP A 972 1.88 -50.72 -30.13
C TRP A 972 1.96 -49.25 -30.53
N THR A 973 0.79 -48.63 -30.67
CA THR A 973 0.63 -47.19 -30.89
C THR A 973 -0.13 -46.60 -29.73
N VAL A 974 0.42 -45.59 -29.10
CA VAL A 974 -0.19 -44.85 -27.99
C VAL A 974 -0.56 -43.45 -28.48
N SER A 975 -1.84 -43.12 -28.38
CA SER A 975 -2.43 -41.85 -28.81
C SER A 975 -2.85 -41.06 -27.58
N ARG A 976 -2.31 -39.84 -27.44
CA ARG A 976 -2.53 -38.92 -26.31
C ARG A 976 -2.80 -37.51 -26.81
N GLN A 977 -3.31 -36.64 -25.94
CA GLN A 977 -3.48 -35.24 -26.29
C GLN A 977 -2.11 -34.54 -26.31
N PRO A 978 -1.69 -33.92 -27.43
CA PRO A 978 -0.41 -33.21 -27.50
C PRO A 978 -0.46 -31.95 -26.64
N SER A 979 0.59 -31.71 -25.85
CA SER A 979 0.69 -30.59 -24.91
C SER A 979 1.49 -29.39 -25.47
N SER A 980 1.91 -29.49 -26.73
CA SER A 980 2.58 -28.44 -27.50
C SER A 980 2.62 -28.85 -28.98
N PRO A 981 2.71 -27.91 -29.93
CA PRO A 981 2.78 -28.22 -31.36
C PRO A 981 4.04 -28.98 -31.80
N GLU A 982 5.12 -28.97 -30.99
CA GLU A 982 6.36 -29.71 -31.27
C GLU A 982 6.31 -31.17 -30.78
N GLN A 983 5.40 -31.52 -29.87
CA GLN A 983 5.27 -32.88 -29.33
C GLN A 983 4.31 -33.73 -30.15
N SER A 984 4.76 -34.91 -30.61
CA SER A 984 3.86 -35.86 -31.27
C SER A 984 2.80 -36.37 -30.28
N GLY A 985 1.52 -36.18 -30.64
CA GLY A 985 0.38 -36.79 -29.95
C GLY A 985 0.25 -38.30 -30.19
N VAL A 986 0.93 -38.85 -31.19
CA VAL A 986 0.92 -40.28 -31.50
C VAL A 986 2.34 -40.84 -31.41
N THR A 987 2.51 -41.88 -30.61
CA THR A 987 3.80 -42.53 -30.36
C THR A 987 3.73 -44.00 -30.74
N LYS A 988 4.79 -44.54 -31.36
CA LYS A 988 4.85 -45.93 -31.84
C LYS A 988 6.15 -46.59 -31.44
N ASP A 989 6.09 -47.85 -31.04
CA ASP A 989 7.23 -48.74 -30.83
C ASP A 989 6.82 -50.19 -31.13
N SER A 990 7.77 -51.11 -31.28
CA SER A 990 7.50 -52.48 -31.70
C SER A 990 8.52 -53.50 -31.25
N GLN A 991 8.05 -54.72 -31.00
CA GLN A 991 8.86 -55.89 -30.64
C GLN A 991 8.72 -56.98 -31.71
N GLU A 992 9.82 -57.67 -32.01
CA GLU A 992 9.88 -58.74 -33.00
C GLU A 992 10.47 -60.02 -32.41
N THR A 993 9.81 -61.16 -32.68
CA THR A 993 10.27 -62.51 -32.31
C THR A 993 10.41 -63.36 -33.58
N ILE A 994 11.43 -64.21 -33.66
CA ILE A 994 11.74 -65.03 -34.84
C ILE A 994 11.29 -66.48 -34.64
N LEU A 995 10.58 -67.04 -35.62
CA LEU A 995 10.19 -68.44 -35.71
C LEU A 995 11.10 -69.19 -36.70
N GLU A 996 12.05 -69.93 -36.15
CA GLU A 996 12.96 -70.79 -36.91
C GLU A 996 12.26 -71.99 -37.55
N ALA A 997 12.86 -72.56 -38.59
CA ALA A 997 12.29 -73.69 -39.34
C ALA A 997 12.11 -74.98 -38.52
N ASN A 998 12.90 -75.17 -37.46
CA ASN A 998 12.84 -76.34 -36.58
C ASN A 998 11.91 -76.14 -35.36
N ASN A 999 11.22 -75.01 -35.24
CA ASN A 999 10.33 -74.75 -34.10
C ASN A 999 8.99 -75.49 -34.27
N THR A 1000 8.55 -76.19 -33.22
CA THR A 1000 7.21 -76.79 -33.09
C THR A 1000 6.08 -75.79 -33.34
N ASP A 1001 6.23 -74.55 -32.88
CA ASP A 1001 5.25 -73.46 -33.05
C ASP A 1001 5.06 -73.06 -34.53
N ARG A 1002 6.07 -73.30 -35.37
CA ARG A 1002 5.97 -73.08 -36.81
C ARG A 1002 5.19 -74.22 -37.49
N GLN A 1003 5.36 -75.45 -37.01
CA GLN A 1003 4.60 -76.60 -37.52
C GLN A 1003 3.11 -76.49 -37.15
N THR A 1004 2.78 -76.01 -35.94
CA THR A 1004 1.40 -75.72 -35.56
C THR A 1004 0.81 -74.53 -36.32
N LEU A 1005 1.60 -73.49 -36.66
CA LEU A 1005 1.19 -72.43 -37.59
C LEU A 1005 0.83 -72.98 -38.99
N ILE A 1006 1.66 -73.86 -39.55
CA ILE A 1006 1.34 -74.54 -40.82
C ILE A 1006 0.06 -75.37 -40.68
N GLN A 1007 -0.16 -76.04 -39.55
CA GLN A 1007 -1.37 -76.83 -39.30
C GLN A 1007 -2.62 -75.93 -39.21
N MET A 1008 -2.57 -74.81 -38.49
CA MET A 1008 -3.67 -73.83 -38.42
C MET A 1008 -4.03 -73.26 -39.80
N LEU A 1009 -3.05 -72.94 -40.62
CA LEU A 1009 -3.28 -72.37 -41.96
C LEU A 1009 -3.85 -73.39 -42.97
N ASN A 1010 -3.74 -74.70 -42.72
CA ASN A 1010 -4.30 -75.74 -43.59
C ASN A 1010 -5.62 -76.33 -43.06
N THR A 1011 -5.82 -76.34 -41.75
CA THR A 1011 -6.99 -76.96 -41.09
C THR A 1011 -7.73 -75.93 -40.25
N ALA A 1012 -9.00 -75.70 -40.57
CA ALA A 1012 -9.87 -74.83 -39.77
C ALA A 1012 -10.07 -75.38 -38.34
N ASN A 1013 -10.08 -74.49 -37.34
CA ASN A 1013 -10.38 -74.78 -35.93
C ASN A 1013 -9.48 -75.83 -35.25
N VAL A 1014 -8.17 -75.58 -35.25
CA VAL A 1014 -7.18 -76.33 -34.43
C VAL A 1014 -7.22 -75.85 -32.98
N ASN A 1015 -7.30 -76.77 -32.01
CA ASN A 1015 -7.43 -76.43 -30.59
C ASN A 1015 -6.10 -76.09 -29.88
N THR A 1016 -4.96 -76.55 -30.40
CA THR A 1016 -3.63 -76.28 -29.83
C THR A 1016 -3.15 -74.87 -30.21
N PRO A 1017 -2.84 -73.96 -29.27
CA PRO A 1017 -2.31 -72.63 -29.59
C PRO A 1017 -0.89 -72.67 -30.17
N ILE A 1018 -0.50 -71.57 -30.81
CA ILE A 1018 0.90 -71.21 -31.07
C ILE A 1018 1.36 -70.32 -29.92
N ILE A 1019 2.50 -70.60 -29.27
CA ILE A 1019 3.04 -69.74 -28.21
C ILE A 1019 4.19 -68.91 -28.78
N ILE A 1020 4.03 -67.58 -28.80
CA ILE A 1020 5.07 -66.64 -29.24
C ILE A 1020 5.80 -66.09 -28.01
N PRO A 1021 7.08 -66.40 -27.79
CA PRO A 1021 7.81 -65.95 -26.63
C PRO A 1021 8.23 -64.47 -26.71
N ASN A 1022 8.32 -63.81 -25.55
CA ASN A 1022 8.93 -62.49 -25.37
C ASN A 1022 8.43 -61.38 -26.33
N ILE A 1023 7.12 -61.29 -26.57
CA ILE A 1023 6.54 -60.35 -27.54
C ILE A 1023 5.62 -59.26 -26.94
N MET A 1024 4.91 -59.52 -25.85
CA MET A 1024 3.93 -58.58 -25.29
C MET A 1024 4.51 -57.69 -24.18
N PRO A 1025 4.58 -56.35 -24.32
CA PRO A 1025 4.99 -55.49 -23.21
C PRO A 1025 3.88 -55.41 -22.15
N LYS A 1026 4.16 -55.83 -20.91
CA LYS A 1026 3.19 -55.71 -19.81
C LYS A 1026 3.11 -54.29 -19.24
N PHE A 1027 4.24 -53.59 -19.26
CA PHE A 1027 4.42 -52.24 -18.71
C PHE A 1027 5.07 -51.36 -19.78
N ILE A 1028 4.45 -50.23 -20.13
CA ILE A 1028 4.94 -49.27 -21.12
C ILE A 1028 5.15 -47.91 -20.45
N LYS A 1029 6.32 -47.31 -20.61
CA LYS A 1029 6.56 -45.90 -20.27
C LYS A 1029 6.29 -45.05 -21.49
N VAL A 1030 5.36 -44.10 -21.36
CA VAL A 1030 4.97 -43.14 -22.40
C VAL A 1030 5.60 -41.79 -22.06
N SER A 1031 6.71 -41.46 -22.70
CA SER A 1031 7.48 -40.25 -22.37
C SER A 1031 7.01 -39.01 -23.15
N SER A 1032 7.08 -37.84 -22.53
CA SER A 1032 6.67 -36.55 -23.12
C SER A 1032 7.38 -36.26 -24.45
N THR A 1033 8.61 -36.75 -24.62
CA THR A 1033 9.41 -36.68 -25.86
C THR A 1033 8.85 -37.45 -27.06
N GLY A 1034 7.79 -38.25 -26.89
CA GLY A 1034 7.16 -39.01 -27.97
C GLY A 1034 7.77 -40.40 -28.18
N THR A 1035 8.09 -41.10 -27.08
CA THR A 1035 8.59 -42.48 -27.07
C THR A 1035 7.78 -43.35 -26.11
N ALA A 1036 7.42 -44.57 -26.50
CA ALA A 1036 6.55 -45.48 -25.73
C ALA A 1036 7.27 -46.81 -25.49
N THR A 1037 8.22 -46.84 -24.56
CA THR A 1037 9.17 -47.95 -24.39
C THR A 1037 8.73 -48.96 -23.33
N ALA A 1038 9.06 -50.24 -23.51
CA ALA A 1038 8.73 -51.28 -22.54
C ALA A 1038 9.61 -51.20 -21.27
N ILE A 1039 8.99 -51.30 -20.09
CA ILE A 1039 9.64 -51.14 -18.78
C ILE A 1039 10.20 -52.47 -18.28
N LYS A 1040 11.54 -52.56 -18.17
CA LYS A 1040 12.25 -53.75 -17.64
C LYS A 1040 12.22 -53.82 -16.11
N GLN A 1041 12.12 -52.67 -15.44
CA GLN A 1041 12.25 -52.50 -13.99
C GLN A 1041 11.13 -53.16 -13.17
N LEU A 1042 9.95 -53.35 -13.77
CA LEU A 1042 8.76 -53.95 -13.14
C LEU A 1042 8.58 -55.44 -13.47
N MET A 1043 9.39 -55.98 -14.37
CA MET A 1043 9.40 -57.40 -14.72
C MET A 1043 10.36 -58.13 -13.78
N LEU A 1044 9.83 -58.72 -12.72
CA LEU A 1044 10.59 -59.50 -11.74
C LEU A 1044 10.66 -60.96 -12.19
N ASN A 1045 11.86 -61.50 -12.35
CA ASN A 1045 12.08 -62.94 -12.43
C ASN A 1045 12.50 -63.47 -11.04
N THR A 1046 11.91 -64.59 -10.61
CA THR A 1046 12.29 -65.32 -9.39
C THR A 1046 13.53 -66.20 -9.56
N ASP A 1047 13.91 -66.50 -10.80
CA ASP A 1047 15.02 -67.41 -11.10
C ASP A 1047 16.38 -66.70 -10.99
N ALA A 1048 17.38 -67.42 -10.46
CA ALA A 1048 18.64 -66.83 -9.97
C ALA A 1048 19.57 -66.24 -11.05
N ASN A 1049 19.28 -66.40 -12.34
CA ASN A 1049 20.10 -65.89 -13.45
C ASN A 1049 19.76 -64.43 -13.79
N ARG A 1050 20.45 -63.53 -13.10
CA ARG A 1050 20.19 -62.09 -13.00
C ARG A 1050 20.38 -61.25 -14.28
N GLU A 1051 20.74 -61.87 -15.40
CA GLU A 1051 21.22 -61.17 -16.62
C GLU A 1051 20.21 -61.14 -17.79
N ASN A 1052 19.25 -62.07 -17.85
CA ASN A 1052 18.29 -62.19 -18.96
C ASN A 1052 16.84 -61.85 -18.53
N ILE A 1053 16.62 -60.65 -18.01
CA ILE A 1053 15.25 -60.15 -17.75
C ILE A 1053 14.71 -59.46 -19.01
N THR A 1054 13.80 -60.14 -19.70
CA THR A 1054 13.03 -59.57 -20.81
C THR A 1054 11.84 -58.75 -20.26
N PRO A 1055 11.51 -57.57 -20.85
CA PRO A 1055 10.34 -56.79 -20.43
C PRO A 1055 9.01 -57.32 -20.99
N PHE A 1056 9.04 -58.48 -21.65
CA PHE A 1056 7.97 -58.98 -22.51
C PHE A 1056 7.43 -60.32 -22.02
N ARG A 1057 6.13 -60.54 -22.26
CA ARG A 1057 5.38 -61.76 -21.95
C ARG A 1057 5.17 -62.61 -23.21
N ASN A 1058 4.82 -63.87 -23.01
CA ASN A 1058 4.47 -64.78 -24.09
C ASN A 1058 2.98 -64.63 -24.44
N ILE A 1059 2.63 -64.76 -25.71
CA ILE A 1059 1.23 -64.74 -26.20
C ILE A 1059 0.89 -66.11 -26.79
N ALA A 1060 -0.26 -66.66 -26.41
CA ALA A 1060 -0.89 -67.78 -27.09
C ALA A 1060 -1.83 -67.27 -28.20
N MET A 1061 -1.72 -67.81 -29.41
CA MET A 1061 -2.53 -67.43 -30.58
C MET A 1061 -3.35 -68.61 -31.10
N TRP A 1062 -4.59 -68.34 -31.54
CA TRP A 1062 -5.46 -69.28 -32.25
C TRP A 1062 -6.04 -68.65 -33.51
N LEU A 1063 -6.18 -69.44 -34.57
CA LEU A 1063 -6.99 -69.11 -35.74
C LEU A 1063 -8.39 -69.71 -35.56
N ARG A 1064 -9.43 -68.86 -35.62
CA ARG A 1064 -10.84 -69.26 -35.57
C ARG A 1064 -11.47 -69.13 -36.94
N TYR A 1065 -12.41 -70.03 -37.23
CA TYR A 1065 -13.18 -70.06 -38.46
C TYR A 1065 -14.66 -70.33 -38.16
N ASP A 1066 -15.54 -69.47 -38.66
CA ASP A 1066 -16.99 -69.71 -38.64
C ASP A 1066 -17.48 -70.27 -39.98
N ASN A 1067 -18.05 -71.49 -39.92
CA ASN A 1067 -18.62 -72.19 -41.07
C ASN A 1067 -19.87 -71.49 -41.66
N LEU A 1068 -20.55 -70.61 -40.92
CA LEU A 1068 -21.77 -69.95 -41.39
C LEU A 1068 -21.47 -68.68 -42.21
N THR A 1069 -20.42 -67.94 -41.84
CA THR A 1069 -20.03 -66.69 -42.49
C THR A 1069 -18.80 -66.82 -43.40
N ASN A 1070 -18.09 -67.96 -43.36
CA ASN A 1070 -16.79 -68.19 -44.00
C ASN A 1070 -15.72 -67.14 -43.60
N VAL A 1071 -15.79 -66.64 -42.37
CA VAL A 1071 -14.88 -65.62 -41.84
C VAL A 1071 -13.81 -66.25 -40.97
N TYR A 1072 -12.57 -65.80 -41.18
CA TYR A 1072 -11.43 -66.08 -40.31
C TYR A 1072 -11.15 -64.90 -39.37
N TRP A 1073 -10.77 -65.18 -38.13
CA TRP A 1073 -10.19 -64.19 -37.22
C TRP A 1073 -9.19 -64.83 -36.27
N TRP A 1074 -8.27 -64.01 -35.76
CA TRP A 1074 -7.31 -64.46 -34.75
C TRP A 1074 -7.76 -64.07 -33.34
N GLU A 1075 -7.51 -64.99 -32.42
CA GLU A 1075 -7.70 -64.84 -30.98
C GLU A 1075 -6.32 -64.89 -30.30
N LEU A 1076 -6.01 -63.90 -29.47
CA LEU A 1076 -4.76 -63.80 -28.72
C LEU A 1076 -5.08 -63.78 -27.22
N ARG A 1077 -4.33 -64.56 -26.43
CA ARG A 1077 -4.38 -64.52 -24.95
C ARG A 1077 -2.97 -64.48 -24.38
N GLU A 1078 -2.82 -63.89 -23.20
CA GLU A 1078 -1.55 -63.93 -22.48
C GLU A 1078 -1.30 -65.34 -21.94
N ASP A 1079 -0.06 -65.84 -22.03
CA ASP A 1079 0.33 -67.06 -21.34
C ASP A 1079 0.43 -66.76 -19.84
N CYS A 1080 -0.40 -67.43 -19.04
CA CYS A 1080 -0.50 -67.25 -17.59
C CYS A 1080 0.03 -68.44 -16.79
N ASN A 1081 0.60 -69.46 -17.44
CA ASN A 1081 1.04 -70.70 -16.79
C ASN A 1081 2.46 -70.60 -16.19
N ASP A 1082 3.01 -69.40 -16.03
CA ASP A 1082 4.38 -69.16 -15.62
C ASP A 1082 4.52 -68.63 -14.18
N THR A 1083 5.72 -68.79 -13.62
CA THR A 1083 6.04 -68.39 -12.24
C THR A 1083 5.94 -66.89 -12.00
N THR A 1084 6.12 -66.06 -13.04
CA THR A 1084 6.01 -64.59 -12.92
C THR A 1084 4.54 -64.15 -12.82
N TYR A 1085 3.61 -64.84 -13.51
CA TYR A 1085 2.19 -64.55 -13.38
C TYR A 1085 1.69 -64.85 -11.96
N GLU A 1086 1.86 -66.09 -11.50
CA GLU A 1086 1.34 -66.54 -10.20
C GLU A 1086 1.91 -65.76 -9.01
N ASN A 1087 3.21 -65.44 -9.01
CA ASN A 1087 3.84 -64.76 -7.89
C ASN A 1087 3.67 -63.22 -7.91
N VAL A 1088 3.63 -62.59 -9.09
CA VAL A 1088 3.71 -61.13 -9.22
C VAL A 1088 2.48 -60.55 -9.92
N LEU A 1089 2.22 -60.94 -11.16
CA LEU A 1089 1.23 -60.25 -12.00
C LEU A 1089 -0.21 -60.49 -11.54
N LYS A 1090 -0.53 -61.69 -11.06
CA LYS A 1090 -1.86 -62.07 -10.51
C LYS A 1090 -2.29 -61.23 -9.31
N ASN A 1091 -1.33 -60.62 -8.60
CA ASN A 1091 -1.58 -59.74 -7.45
C ASN A 1091 -1.72 -58.26 -7.85
N LEU A 1092 -1.66 -57.92 -9.15
CA LEU A 1092 -1.84 -56.56 -9.64
C LEU A 1092 -3.32 -56.23 -9.88
N PRO A 1093 -3.73 -54.96 -9.68
CA PRO A 1093 -5.11 -54.54 -9.90
C PRO A 1093 -5.54 -54.74 -11.36
N TYR A 1094 -6.75 -55.27 -11.57
CA TYR A 1094 -7.32 -55.71 -12.85
C TYR A 1094 -6.68 -56.94 -13.52
N ALA A 1095 -5.61 -57.54 -12.98
CA ALA A 1095 -4.95 -58.68 -13.63
C ALA A 1095 -5.90 -59.87 -13.89
N THR A 1096 -6.11 -60.16 -15.16
CA THR A 1096 -6.92 -61.29 -15.67
C THR A 1096 -6.27 -61.85 -16.93
N CYS A 1097 -6.52 -63.13 -17.24
CA CYS A 1097 -6.02 -63.80 -18.45
C CYS A 1097 -7.04 -63.82 -19.61
N ASP A 1098 -8.29 -63.41 -19.33
CA ASP A 1098 -9.36 -63.35 -20.33
C ASP A 1098 -9.17 -62.18 -21.29
N ASN A 1099 -8.59 -61.08 -20.81
CA ASN A 1099 -8.24 -59.89 -21.59
C ASN A 1099 -6.72 -59.67 -21.61
N LEU A 1100 -6.22 -59.07 -22.69
CA LEU A 1100 -4.82 -58.66 -22.81
C LEU A 1100 -4.63 -57.30 -22.10
N ILE A 1101 -3.93 -57.30 -20.96
CA ILE A 1101 -3.78 -56.11 -20.12
C ILE A 1101 -2.39 -55.51 -20.24
N ILE A 1102 -2.33 -54.19 -20.47
CA ILE A 1102 -1.09 -53.39 -20.52
C ILE A 1102 -1.23 -52.21 -19.56
N TYR A 1103 -0.21 -51.97 -18.73
CA TYR A 1103 -0.13 -50.79 -17.86
C TYR A 1103 0.72 -49.71 -18.53
N THR A 1104 0.17 -48.50 -18.70
CA THR A 1104 0.88 -47.33 -19.23
C THR A 1104 1.27 -46.39 -18.10
N PHE A 1105 2.55 -46.05 -18.02
CA PHE A 1105 3.10 -45.03 -17.13
C PHE A 1105 3.38 -43.77 -17.95
N ASN A 1106 2.59 -42.72 -17.73
CA ASN A 1106 2.61 -41.54 -18.59
C ASN A 1106 3.41 -40.43 -17.91
N ASP A 1107 4.43 -39.90 -18.60
CA ASP A 1107 5.15 -38.73 -18.11
C ASP A 1107 4.21 -37.51 -18.16
N LYS A 1108 4.12 -36.77 -17.05
CA LYS A 1108 3.26 -35.59 -16.91
C LYS A 1108 3.53 -34.54 -17.99
N SER A 1109 2.47 -33.89 -18.45
CA SER A 1109 2.54 -32.73 -19.33
C SER A 1109 2.68 -31.43 -18.54
N PHE A 1110 3.61 -30.58 -18.94
CA PHE A 1110 3.69 -29.21 -18.47
C PHE A 1110 2.69 -28.32 -19.21
N PRO A 1111 2.10 -27.30 -18.55
CA PRO A 1111 1.35 -26.24 -19.23
C PRO A 1111 2.19 -25.55 -20.31
N GLU A 1112 1.54 -25.03 -21.35
CA GLU A 1112 2.23 -24.48 -22.53
C GLU A 1112 3.22 -23.35 -22.18
N GLY A 1113 2.87 -22.48 -21.22
CA GLY A 1113 3.76 -21.41 -20.74
C GLY A 1113 5.06 -21.88 -20.07
N LEU A 1114 5.12 -23.14 -19.59
CA LEU A 1114 6.35 -23.75 -19.05
C LEU A 1114 7.05 -24.68 -20.06
N ASN A 1115 6.41 -25.05 -21.18
CA ASN A 1115 7.02 -25.97 -22.16
C ASN A 1115 8.24 -25.38 -22.88
N ILE A 1116 8.38 -24.05 -22.94
CA ILE A 1116 9.60 -23.36 -23.42
C ILE A 1116 10.85 -23.82 -22.65
N ILE A 1117 10.71 -24.17 -21.37
CA ILE A 1117 11.77 -24.64 -20.48
C ILE A 1117 12.18 -26.09 -20.80
N SER A 1118 11.23 -26.90 -21.29
CA SER A 1118 11.43 -28.31 -21.60
C SER A 1118 12.24 -28.52 -22.89
N GLY A 1119 11.90 -27.77 -23.96
CA GLY A 1119 12.43 -28.02 -25.31
C GLY A 1119 13.93 -27.74 -25.54
N LYS A 1120 14.57 -26.87 -24.73
CA LYS A 1120 16.00 -26.51 -24.89
C LYS A 1120 16.93 -26.99 -23.78
N GLY A 1121 16.42 -27.81 -22.86
CA GLY A 1121 17.19 -28.41 -21.78
C GLY A 1121 17.40 -27.48 -20.57
N ILE A 1122 16.96 -27.93 -19.40
CA ILE A 1122 16.97 -27.21 -18.12
C ILE A 1122 18.35 -26.62 -17.78
N ILE A 1123 19.43 -27.36 -18.09
CA ILE A 1123 20.82 -26.94 -17.86
C ILE A 1123 21.18 -25.70 -18.69
N GLY A 1124 20.68 -25.58 -19.93
CA GLY A 1124 20.92 -24.42 -20.79
C GLY A 1124 20.25 -23.14 -20.26
N LEU A 1125 19.01 -23.25 -19.77
CA LEU A 1125 18.29 -22.12 -19.17
C LEU A 1125 18.92 -21.72 -17.81
N TYR A 1126 19.29 -22.71 -16.99
CA TYR A 1126 19.98 -22.47 -15.72
C TYR A 1126 21.33 -21.75 -15.92
N THR A 1127 22.19 -22.27 -16.80
CA THR A 1127 23.50 -21.67 -17.07
C THR A 1127 23.39 -20.27 -17.66
N THR A 1128 22.49 -20.02 -18.61
CA THR A 1128 22.27 -18.68 -19.18
C THR A 1128 21.77 -17.69 -18.13
N PHE A 1129 20.78 -18.06 -17.29
CA PHE A 1129 20.32 -17.23 -16.18
C PHE A 1129 21.44 -16.90 -15.18
N VAL A 1130 22.21 -17.91 -14.74
CA VAL A 1130 23.30 -17.74 -13.77
C VAL A 1130 24.45 -16.91 -14.37
N ILE A 1131 24.76 -17.05 -15.66
CA ILE A 1131 25.79 -16.22 -16.34
C ILE A 1131 25.35 -14.76 -16.43
N VAL A 1132 24.09 -14.49 -16.79
CA VAL A 1132 23.54 -13.12 -16.84
C VAL A 1132 23.59 -12.48 -15.46
N LEU A 1133 23.12 -13.19 -14.42
CA LEU A 1133 23.12 -12.62 -13.07
C LEU A 1133 24.53 -12.56 -12.45
N HIS A 1134 25.45 -13.46 -12.81
CA HIS A 1134 26.87 -13.31 -12.50
C HIS A 1134 27.43 -12.02 -13.08
N SER A 1135 27.13 -11.71 -14.35
CA SER A 1135 27.59 -10.47 -14.99
C SER A 1135 27.06 -9.23 -14.27
N PHE A 1136 25.79 -9.24 -13.85
CA PHE A 1136 25.17 -8.17 -13.07
C PHE A 1136 25.84 -8.01 -11.69
N ILE A 1137 25.96 -9.10 -10.92
CA ILE A 1137 26.59 -9.11 -9.59
C ILE A 1137 28.06 -8.65 -9.68
N ARG A 1138 28.80 -9.12 -10.70
CA ARG A 1138 30.19 -8.72 -10.94
C ARG A 1138 30.33 -7.21 -11.14
N GLY A 1139 29.36 -6.57 -11.82
CA GLY A 1139 29.32 -5.12 -12.02
C GLY A 1139 29.30 -4.28 -10.73
N PHE A 1140 28.85 -4.84 -9.59
CA PHE A 1140 28.93 -4.15 -8.30
C PHE A 1140 30.30 -4.26 -7.64
N PHE A 1141 31.06 -5.33 -7.90
CA PHE A 1141 32.36 -5.57 -7.28
C PHE A 1141 33.55 -5.10 -8.13
N THR A 1142 33.42 -5.11 -9.46
CA THR A 1142 34.49 -4.68 -10.38
C THR A 1142 34.26 -3.26 -10.87
N GLY A 1143 35.31 -2.42 -10.83
CA GLY A 1143 35.26 -1.04 -11.31
C GLY A 1143 35.19 0.03 -10.22
N ILE A 1144 35.09 -0.36 -8.94
CA ILE A 1144 35.13 0.55 -7.78
C ILE A 1144 36.40 1.43 -7.80
N SER A 1145 37.54 0.88 -8.22
CA SER A 1145 38.82 1.59 -8.27
C SER A 1145 38.80 2.87 -9.12
N PHE A 1146 38.00 2.92 -10.19
CA PHE A 1146 37.86 4.11 -11.04
C PHE A 1146 36.97 5.18 -10.40
N LYS A 1147 36.10 4.79 -9.46
CA LYS A 1147 35.18 5.70 -8.77
C LYS A 1147 35.78 6.35 -7.53
N ILE A 1148 36.88 5.83 -6.98
CA ILE A 1148 37.54 6.35 -5.76
C ILE A 1148 37.73 7.88 -5.81
N MET A 1149 38.16 8.44 -6.94
CA MET A 1149 38.38 9.89 -7.08
C MET A 1149 37.11 10.75 -6.92
N PHE A 1150 35.92 10.14 -7.04
CA PHE A 1150 34.62 10.78 -6.86
C PHE A 1150 33.91 10.31 -5.58
N ASP A 1151 34.05 9.04 -5.19
CA ASP A 1151 33.42 8.49 -3.97
C ASP A 1151 34.11 8.94 -2.67
N ASP A 1152 35.44 9.09 -2.66
CA ASP A 1152 36.22 9.40 -1.45
C ASP A 1152 36.58 10.90 -1.28
N MET A 1153 35.59 11.77 -1.45
CA MET A 1153 35.71 13.19 -1.10
C MET A 1153 35.38 13.41 0.40
N PRO A 1154 36.25 14.05 1.21
CA PRO A 1154 36.03 14.27 2.64
C PRO A 1154 34.91 15.28 2.94
N ASN A 1155 35.01 16.49 2.38
CA ASN A 1155 34.00 17.54 2.49
C ASN A 1155 33.43 17.84 1.10
N VAL A 1156 32.11 17.70 0.93
CA VAL A 1156 31.42 17.92 -0.34
C VAL A 1156 30.57 19.19 -0.37
N ASP A 1157 30.56 19.98 0.70
CA ASP A 1157 29.58 21.05 0.88
C ASP A 1157 29.72 22.18 -0.12
N ARG A 1158 30.95 22.56 -0.47
CA ARG A 1158 31.20 23.55 -1.53
C ARG A 1158 30.73 23.07 -2.91
N VAL A 1159 30.79 21.77 -3.19
CA VAL A 1159 30.33 21.17 -4.46
C VAL A 1159 28.80 21.08 -4.50
N LEU A 1160 28.20 20.69 -3.39
CA LEU A 1160 26.74 20.64 -3.21
C LEU A 1160 26.14 22.05 -3.31
N GLN A 1161 26.76 23.04 -2.66
CA GLN A 1161 26.34 24.44 -2.72
C GLN A 1161 26.42 24.99 -4.15
N LEU A 1162 27.49 24.69 -4.90
CA LEU A 1162 27.59 25.06 -6.33
C LEU A 1162 26.43 24.46 -7.16
N CYS A 1163 26.05 23.20 -6.92
CA CYS A 1163 24.90 22.59 -7.59
C CYS A 1163 23.56 23.25 -7.17
N LEU A 1164 23.40 23.59 -5.90
CA LEU A 1164 22.22 24.31 -5.38
C LEU A 1164 22.12 25.74 -5.93
N ASP A 1165 23.25 26.40 -6.17
CA ASP A 1165 23.30 27.73 -6.77
C ASP A 1165 22.98 27.71 -8.27
N ILE A 1166 23.39 26.67 -9.01
CA ILE A 1166 22.91 26.43 -10.39
C ILE A 1166 21.37 26.29 -10.42
N TYR A 1167 20.78 25.51 -9.50
CA TYR A 1167 19.32 25.41 -9.40
C TYR A 1167 18.64 26.75 -9.04
N LEU A 1168 19.26 27.55 -8.17
CA LEU A 1168 18.77 28.87 -7.76
C LEU A 1168 18.76 29.85 -8.95
N VAL A 1169 19.87 29.91 -9.67
CA VAL A 1169 20.07 30.78 -10.84
C VAL A 1169 19.09 30.42 -11.95
N ARG A 1170 18.93 29.12 -12.26
CA ARG A 1170 17.92 28.63 -13.21
C ARG A 1170 16.50 29.08 -12.83
N GLU A 1171 16.10 28.95 -11.57
CA GLU A 1171 14.74 29.35 -11.15
C GLU A 1171 14.54 30.88 -11.13
N SER A 1172 15.62 31.67 -11.04
CA SER A 1172 15.56 33.13 -11.21
C SER A 1172 15.48 33.60 -12.66
N GLY A 1173 15.84 32.74 -13.62
CA GLY A 1173 15.88 33.07 -15.06
C GLY A 1173 17.17 33.75 -15.55
N GLU A 1174 18.22 33.82 -14.72
CA GLU A 1174 19.50 34.43 -15.09
C GLU A 1174 20.44 33.44 -15.80
N LEU A 1175 20.08 33.09 -17.04
CA LEU A 1175 20.68 31.99 -17.80
C LEU A 1175 22.18 32.14 -18.11
N ASP A 1176 22.71 33.36 -18.15
CA ASP A 1176 24.14 33.60 -18.39
C ASP A 1176 25.00 33.09 -17.22
N LEU A 1177 24.54 33.32 -15.98
CA LEU A 1177 25.18 32.80 -14.77
C LEU A 1177 25.02 31.27 -14.64
N GLU A 1178 23.96 30.69 -15.22
CA GLU A 1178 23.81 29.23 -15.29
C GLU A 1178 24.93 28.60 -16.12
N GLU A 1179 25.29 29.19 -17.27
CA GLU A 1179 26.38 28.71 -18.11
C GLU A 1179 27.74 28.82 -17.42
N ASP A 1180 28.04 29.95 -16.78
CA ASP A 1180 29.31 30.18 -16.07
C ASP A 1180 29.48 29.26 -14.84
N LEU A 1181 28.44 29.08 -14.02
CA LEU A 1181 28.50 28.17 -12.87
C LEU A 1181 28.58 26.70 -13.30
N PHE A 1182 27.92 26.32 -14.41
CA PHE A 1182 28.07 24.99 -14.97
C PHE A 1182 29.47 24.77 -15.56
N ALA A 1183 30.07 25.76 -16.22
CA ALA A 1183 31.45 25.69 -16.71
C ALA A 1183 32.43 25.46 -15.55
N LYS A 1184 32.25 26.17 -14.42
CA LYS A 1184 33.00 25.95 -13.17
C LYS A 1184 32.82 24.51 -12.66
N LEU A 1185 31.60 23.99 -12.58
CA LEU A 1185 31.32 22.61 -12.14
C LEU A 1185 31.96 21.55 -13.05
N VAL A 1186 31.88 21.70 -14.37
CA VAL A 1186 32.49 20.77 -15.33
C VAL A 1186 34.02 20.79 -15.25
N PHE A 1187 34.64 21.96 -15.05
CA PHE A 1187 36.07 22.05 -14.86
C PHE A 1187 36.54 21.35 -13.58
N LEU A 1188 35.78 21.51 -12.48
CA LEU A 1188 36.07 20.84 -11.21
C LEU A 1188 36.11 19.31 -11.35
N TYR A 1189 35.17 18.71 -12.10
CA TYR A 1189 35.15 17.28 -12.40
C TYR A 1189 36.17 16.83 -13.47
N ARG A 1190 36.75 17.77 -14.21
CA ARG A 1190 37.81 17.52 -15.20
C ARG A 1190 39.22 17.49 -14.58
N SER A 1191 39.41 18.17 -13.45
CA SER A 1191 40.70 18.27 -12.74
C SER A 1191 40.63 17.63 -11.35
N PRO A 1192 41.14 16.39 -11.16
CA PRO A 1192 41.10 15.73 -9.86
C PRO A 1192 41.96 16.45 -8.80
N GLU A 1193 43.01 17.17 -9.20
CA GLU A 1193 43.82 17.99 -8.30
C GLU A 1193 43.02 19.16 -7.71
N THR A 1194 42.25 19.84 -8.56
CA THR A 1194 41.33 20.91 -8.15
C THR A 1194 40.22 20.37 -7.26
N LEU A 1195 39.65 19.21 -7.60
CA LEU A 1195 38.64 18.52 -6.78
C LEU A 1195 39.18 18.20 -5.37
N ILE A 1196 40.41 17.68 -5.26
CA ILE A 1196 41.06 17.41 -3.97
C ILE A 1196 41.35 18.71 -3.19
N LYS A 1197 41.77 19.79 -3.86
CA LYS A 1197 41.98 21.10 -3.21
C LYS A 1197 40.67 21.66 -2.64
N TRP A 1198 39.58 21.55 -3.40
CA TRP A 1198 38.27 22.14 -3.07
C TRP A 1198 37.51 21.35 -1.98
N THR A 1199 37.69 20.02 -1.93
CA THR A 1199 36.97 19.10 -1.01
C THR A 1199 37.70 18.81 0.30
N ARG A 1200 38.74 19.58 0.63
CA ARG A 1200 39.38 19.52 1.95
C ARG A 1200 38.39 19.94 3.04
N PRO A 1201 38.45 19.32 4.24
CA PRO A 1201 37.84 19.93 5.41
C PRO A 1201 38.49 21.29 5.67
N PRO A 1202 37.77 22.26 6.28
CA PRO A 1202 38.42 23.47 6.77
C PRO A 1202 39.52 23.11 7.77
N GLU A 1203 40.63 23.86 7.74
CA GLU A 1203 41.63 23.76 8.79
C GLU A 1203 41.06 24.46 10.03
N GLU A 1204 40.83 23.70 11.11
CA GLU A 1204 40.51 24.28 12.41
C GLU A 1204 41.72 25.09 12.87
N ILE A 1205 41.65 26.42 12.77
CA ILE A 1205 42.66 27.33 13.30
C ILE A 1205 42.83 27.00 14.78
N PRO A 1206 44.04 26.61 15.25
CA PRO A 1206 44.25 26.35 16.67
C PRO A 1206 43.90 27.61 17.46
N PRO A 1207 43.26 27.51 18.64
CA PRO A 1207 42.84 28.69 19.40
C PRO A 1207 43.99 29.66 19.71
N GLU A 1208 45.24 29.18 19.72
CA GLU A 1208 46.47 29.97 19.91
C GLU A 1208 46.76 30.97 18.78
N GLU A 1209 46.28 30.76 17.54
CA GLU A 1209 46.46 31.71 16.42
C GLU A 1209 45.31 32.73 16.28
N SER A 1210 44.20 32.53 17.01
CA SER A 1210 43.02 33.41 16.95
C SER A 1210 43.18 34.74 17.70
N GLU A 1211 44.18 34.87 18.58
CA GLU A 1211 44.43 36.09 19.37
C GLU A 1211 45.27 37.15 18.65
N ASP A 1212 46.05 36.77 17.63
CA ASP A 1212 47.00 37.68 16.94
C ASP A 1212 46.42 38.38 15.69
N MET A 1213 45.18 38.06 15.26
CA MET A 1213 44.52 38.84 14.21
C MET A 1213 43.94 40.16 14.75
N PRO A 1214 44.38 41.33 14.24
CA PRO A 1214 43.86 42.62 14.68
C PRO A 1214 42.40 42.77 14.24
N ARG A 1215 41.47 42.71 15.20
CA ARG A 1215 40.04 42.99 14.99
C ARG A 1215 39.86 44.39 14.41
N LEU A 1216 39.64 44.46 13.10
CA LEU A 1216 39.16 45.66 12.43
C LEU A 1216 37.72 45.91 12.91
N VAL A 1217 37.54 47.01 13.64
CA VAL A 1217 36.25 47.43 14.17
C VAL A 1217 35.36 47.94 13.02
N GLN A 1218 34.18 47.34 12.86
CA GLN A 1218 33.00 47.94 12.23
C GLN A 1218 31.86 47.96 13.25
#